data_AF-A0A1J4KT11-F1
#
_entry.id   AF-A0A1J4KT11-F1
#
_cell.length_a   1.000
_cell.length_b   1.000
_cell.length_c   1.000
_cell.angle_alpha   90.00
_cell.angle_beta   90.00
_cell.angle_gamma   90.00
#
_symmetry.space_group_name_H-M   'P 1'
#
loop_
_entity.id
_entity.type
_entity.pdbx_description
1 polymer ?
#
loop_
_entity_poly.entity_id
_entity_poly.type
_entity_poly.pdbx_seq_one_letter_code
_entity_poly.pdbx_strand_id
1 'polypeptide(L)'
;MKEKLSQSEIEITELKAQIEELKTQNSEEQNAKYNSLAKKNLELEQAKILLESKILEKDSNIKSLQNQIKQDANNYQMLKNEKEASDMKLKSCEEKVSLLQSHLSQMKMSKNDQNENSNNNNIDSLNDLNEQIQILKNENTEFTRKLLNYSQLQNENKEIKEQYQNEIQNLTNQNQELTQKVNQLESQAKLSEISLQTAQLDSQSELARLTSENHHLKEILEKTKNDNGLLNSKIKEYEQKINDFETSNLQLTNDQKTLVSITENNKQKAKERIKKLQIEKNHQAEEHQAEIEKITAEHVAKINELNETIAKLQESKKNSSEKHKEKLTKLRNTKAKFRSNIEILKQEVERLRNVNNDLDIKLHDSNSQNEMMIHKITEFEKAKDDREDLISQNNSLNSKIQKMNIEIYELKEQIQTGTDFHSAVNDREQTINKLKAQIQVFIKNDKEKSEKIHKMQDELCLLTEKIGILSSGKGNNRSVEELAKIEKEKADLEDKIKNSEATQEMIRKNQRLNDMIEKSNKLYIQLKEENEQLREQLQKIQKPKLSLNKCQLLFEFLNENQKQNETSNNSQNESQIDSHTQKVSKRESKKSKEEKKMAQNAYLRRVLLQFFTEEEKNRKSMIPIILKLVSCNDEQIAVVVRQWERSGHLISGFFGF
;
A
#
# COMPACT_ATOMS: atom_id res chain seq x y z
N MET A 1 -18.36 -49.03 60.77
CA MET A 1 -17.29 -48.81 61.78
C MET A 1 -17.62 -49.49 63.09
N LYS A 2 -18.68 -49.12 63.82
CA LYS A 2 -18.99 -49.67 65.16
C LYS A 2 -18.93 -51.20 65.25
N GLU A 3 -19.48 -51.94 64.28
CA GLU A 3 -19.40 -53.41 64.24
C GLU A 3 -17.95 -53.92 64.19
N LYS A 4 -17.08 -53.31 63.36
CA LYS A 4 -15.65 -53.69 63.31
C LYS A 4 -14.91 -53.39 64.61
N LEU A 5 -15.29 -52.32 65.31
CA LEU A 5 -14.73 -52.03 66.64
C LEU A 5 -15.15 -53.11 67.63
N SER A 6 -16.44 -53.44 67.67
CA SER A 6 -17.00 -54.50 68.53
C SER A 6 -16.42 -55.88 68.21
N GLN A 7 -16.13 -56.18 66.93
CA GLN A 7 -15.49 -57.43 66.53
C GLN A 7 -14.08 -57.54 67.13
N SER A 8 -13.25 -56.50 66.98
CA SER A 8 -11.91 -56.49 67.56
C SER A 8 -11.90 -56.39 69.10
N GLU A 9 -12.91 -55.79 69.71
CA GLU A 9 -13.09 -55.81 71.17
C GLU A 9 -13.39 -57.24 71.69
N ILE A 10 -14.15 -58.04 70.92
CA ILE A 10 -14.38 -59.46 71.21
C ILE A 10 -13.08 -60.25 71.02
N GLU A 11 -12.38 -60.12 69.89
CA GLU A 11 -11.11 -60.80 69.61
C GLU A 11 -10.03 -60.48 70.68
N ILE A 12 -9.91 -59.22 71.10
CA ILE A 12 -9.00 -58.80 72.18
C ILE A 12 -9.39 -59.42 73.54
N THR A 13 -10.68 -59.64 73.78
CA THR A 13 -11.16 -60.27 75.03
C THR A 13 -10.90 -61.77 75.03
N GLU A 14 -11.12 -62.43 73.89
CA GLU A 14 -10.88 -63.87 73.69
C GLU A 14 -9.38 -64.22 73.77
N LEU A 15 -8.52 -63.42 73.13
CA LEU A 15 -7.06 -63.56 73.25
C LEU A 15 -6.55 -63.32 74.68
N LYS A 16 -7.16 -62.41 75.44
CA LYS A 16 -6.83 -62.22 76.86
C LYS A 16 -7.20 -63.44 77.71
N ALA A 17 -8.34 -64.07 77.44
CA ALA A 17 -8.74 -65.30 78.14
C ALA A 17 -7.74 -66.44 77.87
N GLN A 18 -7.34 -66.65 76.61
CA GLN A 18 -6.33 -67.65 76.23
C GLN A 18 -4.95 -67.38 76.88
N ILE A 19 -4.54 -66.10 76.99
CA ILE A 19 -3.28 -65.72 77.65
C ILE A 19 -3.31 -66.03 79.16
N GLU A 20 -4.42 -65.81 79.85
CA GLU A 20 -4.52 -66.20 81.27
C GLU A 20 -4.60 -67.72 81.44
N GLU A 21 -5.34 -68.44 80.59
CA GLU A 21 -5.42 -69.91 80.64
C GLU A 21 -4.03 -70.55 80.52
N LEU A 22 -3.21 -70.08 79.57
CA LEU A 22 -1.83 -70.56 79.38
C LEU A 22 -0.90 -70.22 80.57
N LYS A 23 -1.15 -69.12 81.30
CA LYS A 23 -0.42 -68.82 82.55
C LYS A 23 -0.80 -69.80 83.66
N THR A 24 -2.09 -70.12 83.82
CA THR A 24 -2.55 -71.07 84.83
C THR A 24 -1.93 -72.45 84.58
N GLN A 25 -2.01 -72.95 83.35
CA GLN A 25 -1.45 -74.25 82.96
C GLN A 25 0.07 -74.34 83.19
N ASN A 26 0.83 -73.30 82.83
CA ASN A 26 2.29 -73.24 83.06
C ASN A 26 2.63 -73.17 84.56
N SER A 27 1.85 -72.41 85.35
CA SER A 27 1.99 -72.35 86.82
C SER A 27 1.72 -73.72 87.47
N GLU A 28 0.68 -74.42 87.03
CA GLU A 28 0.33 -75.76 87.52
C GLU A 28 1.41 -76.80 87.17
N GLU A 29 1.94 -76.79 85.94
CA GLU A 29 2.99 -77.73 85.52
C GLU A 29 4.32 -77.48 86.28
N GLN A 30 4.67 -76.22 86.55
CA GLN A 30 5.85 -75.89 87.36
C GLN A 30 5.67 -76.31 88.82
N ASN A 31 4.50 -76.08 89.43
CA ASN A 31 4.19 -76.55 90.78
C ASN A 31 4.21 -78.09 90.88
N ALA A 32 3.69 -78.79 89.87
CA ALA A 32 3.75 -80.26 89.81
C ALA A 32 5.20 -80.79 89.75
N LYS A 33 6.07 -80.16 88.93
CA LYS A 33 7.50 -80.48 88.85
C LYS A 33 8.22 -80.21 90.18
N TYR A 34 7.95 -79.08 90.82
CA TYR A 34 8.53 -78.72 92.12
C TYR A 34 8.16 -79.73 93.22
N ASN A 35 6.87 -80.08 93.34
CA ASN A 35 6.39 -81.05 94.33
C ASN A 35 6.97 -82.47 94.11
N SER A 36 7.20 -82.87 92.85
CA SER A 36 7.85 -84.13 92.49
C SER A 36 9.33 -84.18 92.95
N LEU A 37 10.06 -83.09 92.74
CA LEU A 37 11.44 -82.92 93.23
C LEU A 37 11.53 -82.90 94.76
N ALA A 38 10.65 -82.15 95.42
CA ALA A 38 10.59 -82.09 96.88
C ALA A 38 10.37 -83.47 97.52
N LYS A 39 9.49 -84.30 96.93
CA LYS A 39 9.26 -85.68 97.39
C LYS A 39 10.50 -86.57 97.24
N LYS A 40 11.20 -86.53 96.09
CA LYS A 40 12.42 -87.33 95.88
C LYS A 40 13.54 -86.98 96.86
N ASN A 41 13.70 -85.71 97.21
CA ASN A 41 14.71 -85.29 98.19
C ASN A 41 14.40 -85.83 99.60
N LEU A 42 13.12 -85.90 99.99
CA LEU A 42 12.71 -86.49 101.26
C LEU A 42 13.01 -88.00 101.33
N GLU A 43 12.75 -88.72 100.23
CA GLU A 43 13.04 -90.17 100.11
C GLU A 43 14.56 -90.45 100.18
N LEU A 44 15.39 -89.58 99.59
CA LEU A 44 16.85 -89.66 99.64
C LEU A 44 17.41 -89.46 101.06
N GLU A 45 16.95 -88.44 101.79
CA GLU A 45 17.45 -88.18 103.15
C GLU A 45 17.04 -89.29 104.13
N GLN A 46 15.85 -89.89 103.96
CA GLN A 46 15.43 -91.07 104.72
C GLN A 46 16.33 -92.29 104.44
N ALA A 47 16.71 -92.52 103.17
CA ALA A 47 17.62 -93.60 102.80
C ALA A 47 19.04 -93.42 103.37
N LYS A 48 19.53 -92.18 103.44
CA LYS A 48 20.82 -91.81 104.05
C LYS A 48 20.83 -92.10 105.56
N ILE A 49 19.81 -91.67 106.31
CA ILE A 49 19.69 -91.92 107.76
C ILE A 49 19.69 -93.43 108.06
N LEU A 50 19.03 -94.23 107.21
CA LEU A 50 19.01 -95.69 107.33
C LEU A 50 20.39 -96.34 107.11
N LEU A 51 21.23 -95.77 106.24
CA LEU A 51 22.60 -96.24 106.00
C LEU A 51 23.55 -95.85 107.14
N GLU A 52 23.48 -94.61 107.64
CA GLU A 52 24.28 -94.14 108.78
C GLU A 52 24.04 -94.99 110.03
N SER A 53 22.77 -95.34 110.30
CA SER A 53 22.40 -96.26 111.39
C SER A 53 23.05 -97.66 111.26
N LYS A 54 23.06 -98.22 110.04
CA LYS A 54 23.69 -99.54 109.78
C LYS A 54 25.22 -99.51 109.90
N ILE A 55 25.87 -98.38 109.59
CA ILE A 55 27.32 -98.23 109.78
C ILE A 55 27.67 -98.28 111.27
N LEU A 56 26.94 -97.53 112.11
CA LEU A 56 27.12 -97.52 113.56
C LEU A 56 26.91 -98.92 114.20
N GLU A 57 25.95 -99.69 113.69
CA GLU A 57 25.74 -101.09 114.09
C GLU A 57 26.98 -101.95 113.79
N LYS A 58 27.61 -101.81 112.61
CA LYS A 58 28.82 -102.57 112.25
C LYS A 58 30.05 -102.14 113.03
N ASP A 59 30.24 -100.85 113.28
CA ASP A 59 31.34 -100.36 114.13
C ASP A 59 31.27 -100.88 115.56
N SER A 60 30.05 -101.05 116.11
CA SER A 60 29.84 -101.67 117.42
C SER A 60 30.28 -103.13 117.42
N ASN A 61 29.89 -103.89 116.40
CA ASN A 61 30.27 -105.30 116.24
C ASN A 61 31.79 -105.47 116.04
N ILE A 62 32.45 -104.60 115.28
CA ILE A 62 33.92 -104.61 115.09
C ILE A 62 34.65 -104.41 116.43
N LYS A 63 34.20 -103.47 117.27
CA LYS A 63 34.77 -103.24 118.61
C LYS A 63 34.60 -104.45 119.54
N SER A 64 33.49 -105.18 119.43
CA SER A 64 33.27 -106.43 120.17
C SER A 64 34.30 -107.50 119.78
N LEU A 65 34.47 -107.76 118.47
CA LEU A 65 35.43 -108.73 117.94
C LEU A 65 36.89 -108.38 118.29
N GLN A 66 37.25 -107.09 118.28
CA GLN A 66 38.60 -106.65 118.68
C GLN A 66 38.92 -106.93 120.16
N ASN A 67 37.91 -106.94 121.04
CA ASN A 67 38.11 -107.33 122.45
C ASN A 67 38.27 -108.85 122.60
N GLN A 68 37.50 -109.64 121.85
CA GLN A 68 37.62 -111.11 121.82
C GLN A 68 39.04 -111.54 121.40
N ILE A 69 39.56 -110.98 120.30
CA ILE A 69 40.91 -111.27 119.79
C ILE A 69 42.01 -110.98 120.84
N LYS A 70 41.85 -109.92 121.65
CA LYS A 70 42.79 -109.62 122.75
C LYS A 70 42.74 -110.64 123.89
N GLN A 71 41.57 -111.18 124.19
CA GLN A 71 41.41 -112.22 125.21
C GLN A 71 42.07 -113.52 124.77
N ASP A 72 41.86 -113.94 123.53
CA ASP A 72 42.43 -115.18 122.98
C ASP A 72 43.96 -115.11 122.81
N ALA A 73 44.50 -113.93 122.48
CA ALA A 73 45.95 -113.69 122.46
C ALA A 73 46.61 -113.87 123.84
N ASN A 74 45.95 -113.44 124.93
CA ASN A 74 46.44 -113.67 126.30
C ASN A 74 46.40 -115.16 126.68
N ASN A 75 45.33 -115.87 126.29
CA ASN A 75 45.19 -117.31 126.54
C ASN A 75 46.32 -118.12 125.88
N TYR A 76 46.65 -117.80 124.62
CA TYR A 76 47.77 -118.43 123.89
C TYR A 76 49.12 -118.26 124.60
N GLN A 77 49.39 -117.06 125.15
CA GLN A 77 50.63 -116.78 125.85
C GLN A 77 50.77 -117.58 127.17
N MET A 78 49.66 -117.93 127.84
CA MET A 78 49.70 -118.83 128.99
C MET A 78 50.08 -120.27 128.60
N LEU A 79 49.42 -120.86 127.59
CA LEU A 79 49.73 -122.23 127.14
C LEU A 79 51.20 -122.37 126.67
N LYS A 80 51.76 -121.33 126.05
CA LYS A 80 53.18 -121.31 125.66
C LYS A 80 54.10 -121.51 126.87
N ASN A 81 53.83 -120.78 127.96
CA ASN A 81 54.64 -120.85 129.18
C ASN A 81 54.54 -122.23 129.87
N GLU A 82 53.36 -122.86 129.86
CA GLU A 82 53.17 -124.22 130.41
C GLU A 82 53.93 -125.29 129.62
N LYS A 83 54.02 -125.14 128.29
CA LYS A 83 54.83 -126.03 127.45
C LYS A 83 56.31 -125.93 127.82
N GLU A 84 56.86 -124.72 127.88
CA GLU A 84 58.28 -124.49 128.20
C GLU A 84 58.66 -125.06 129.59
N ALA A 85 57.74 -124.99 130.57
CA ALA A 85 57.89 -125.62 131.88
C ALA A 85 57.80 -127.17 131.86
N SER A 86 57.20 -127.76 130.83
CA SER A 86 57.07 -129.21 130.64
C SER A 86 58.28 -129.80 129.92
N ASP A 87 58.77 -129.12 128.88
CA ASP A 87 59.97 -129.52 128.12
C ASP A 87 61.22 -129.57 129.03
N MET A 88 61.33 -128.65 130.00
CA MET A 88 62.41 -128.69 131.01
C MET A 88 62.35 -129.89 131.97
N LYS A 89 61.14 -130.40 132.30
CA LYS A 89 60.99 -131.59 133.15
C LYS A 89 61.41 -132.86 132.42
N LEU A 90 61.04 -132.99 131.15
CA LEU A 90 61.39 -134.14 130.31
C LEU A 90 62.91 -134.36 130.28
N LYS A 91 63.66 -133.28 130.00
CA LYS A 91 65.13 -133.30 129.89
C LYS A 91 65.83 -133.77 131.17
N SER A 92 65.32 -133.37 132.34
CA SER A 92 65.86 -133.82 133.65
C SER A 92 65.64 -135.32 133.90
N CYS A 93 64.62 -135.94 133.30
CA CYS A 93 64.44 -137.38 133.33
C CYS A 93 65.41 -138.11 132.39
N GLU A 94 65.64 -137.59 131.18
CA GLU A 94 66.60 -138.17 130.21
C GLU A 94 68.03 -138.22 130.77
N GLU A 95 68.45 -137.16 131.48
CA GLU A 95 69.74 -137.10 132.17
C GLU A 95 69.87 -138.15 133.28
N LYS A 96 68.81 -138.39 134.06
CA LYS A 96 68.78 -139.45 135.09
C LYS A 96 68.86 -140.86 134.51
N VAL A 97 68.15 -141.12 133.41
CA VAL A 97 68.18 -142.43 132.73
C VAL A 97 69.59 -142.72 132.21
N SER A 98 70.25 -141.73 131.61
CA SER A 98 71.64 -141.85 131.14
C SER A 98 72.62 -142.17 132.28
N LEU A 99 72.45 -141.53 133.44
CA LEU A 99 73.28 -141.78 134.63
C LEU A 99 73.14 -143.22 135.14
N LEU A 100 71.90 -143.72 135.21
CA LEU A 100 71.60 -145.09 135.64
C LEU A 100 72.14 -146.14 134.66
N GLN A 101 72.05 -145.91 133.35
CA GLN A 101 72.62 -146.80 132.33
C GLN A 101 74.16 -146.87 132.41
N SER A 102 74.83 -145.76 132.74
CA SER A 102 76.28 -145.75 132.99
C SER A 102 76.64 -146.62 134.20
N HIS A 103 75.93 -146.46 135.32
CA HIS A 103 76.14 -147.23 136.55
C HIS A 103 75.91 -148.75 136.35
N LEU A 104 74.86 -149.12 135.61
CA LEU A 104 74.56 -150.50 135.19
C LEU A 104 75.65 -151.12 134.31
N SER A 105 76.36 -150.30 133.54
CA SER A 105 77.46 -150.74 132.67
C SER A 105 78.74 -151.00 133.48
N GLN A 106 79.06 -150.15 134.46
CA GLN A 106 80.18 -150.36 135.37
C GLN A 106 80.02 -151.65 136.20
N MET A 107 78.83 -151.89 136.78
CA MET A 107 78.57 -153.11 137.57
C MET A 107 78.73 -154.41 136.75
N LYS A 108 78.46 -154.38 135.43
CA LYS A 108 78.63 -155.54 134.55
C LYS A 108 80.09 -155.84 134.19
N MET A 109 80.96 -154.82 134.17
CA MET A 109 82.39 -155.02 133.91
C MET A 109 83.13 -155.66 135.09
N SER A 110 82.62 -155.52 136.32
CA SER A 110 83.29 -155.96 137.56
C SER A 110 83.02 -157.42 137.97
N LYS A 111 82.48 -158.27 137.08
CA LYS A 111 82.01 -159.62 137.45
C LYS A 111 82.54 -160.77 136.60
N ASN A 112 83.64 -160.55 135.88
CA ASN A 112 84.31 -161.58 135.08
C ASN A 112 85.84 -161.50 135.27
N ASP A 113 86.32 -161.92 136.45
CA ASP A 113 87.38 -162.95 136.60
C ASP A 113 87.81 -163.11 138.08
N GLN A 114 88.30 -164.31 138.43
CA GLN A 114 88.92 -164.72 139.70
C GLN A 114 88.07 -164.75 141.00
N ASN A 115 87.24 -165.80 141.07
CA ASN A 115 87.38 -166.94 142.00
C ASN A 115 87.59 -166.78 143.54
N GLU A 116 86.90 -167.69 144.25
CA GLU A 116 87.10 -168.19 145.62
C GLU A 116 86.84 -167.35 146.91
N ASN A 117 85.78 -167.80 147.59
CA ASN A 117 85.48 -167.79 149.03
C ASN A 117 84.73 -166.62 149.72
N SER A 118 83.82 -167.05 150.61
CA SER A 118 83.05 -166.35 151.64
C SER A 118 81.88 -165.41 151.26
N ASN A 119 80.70 -165.81 151.77
CA ASN A 119 79.59 -165.00 152.32
C ASN A 119 78.60 -164.24 151.41
N ASN A 120 77.53 -164.97 151.04
CA ASN A 120 76.11 -164.70 151.35
C ASN A 120 75.40 -163.35 151.13
N ASN A 121 76.06 -162.19 151.04
CA ASN A 121 75.38 -160.89 151.15
C ASN A 121 75.01 -160.24 149.80
N ASN A 122 74.74 -161.03 148.76
CA ASN A 122 74.74 -160.55 147.36
C ASN A 122 73.48 -160.94 146.54
N ILE A 123 72.35 -161.16 147.22
CA ILE A 123 71.07 -161.52 146.61
C ILE A 123 70.10 -160.32 146.59
N ASP A 124 69.97 -159.58 147.69
CA ASP A 124 68.94 -158.53 147.82
C ASP A 124 69.12 -157.37 146.82
N SER A 125 70.35 -156.88 146.65
CA SER A 125 70.65 -155.81 145.68
C SER A 125 70.42 -156.18 144.20
N LEU A 126 70.19 -157.47 143.88
CA LEU A 126 69.83 -157.89 142.53
C LEU A 126 68.32 -157.80 142.29
N ASN A 127 67.50 -157.92 143.33
CA ASN A 127 66.04 -157.88 143.24
C ASN A 127 65.52 -156.44 143.14
N ASP A 128 65.98 -155.54 144.02
CA ASP A 128 65.65 -154.09 143.96
C ASP A 128 65.91 -153.49 142.57
N LEU A 129 67.05 -153.84 141.98
CA LEU A 129 67.45 -153.35 140.65
C LEU A 129 66.53 -153.88 139.55
N ASN A 130 65.99 -155.09 139.70
CA ASN A 130 65.10 -155.73 138.74
C ASN A 130 63.66 -155.18 138.84
N GLU A 131 63.21 -154.80 140.04
CA GLU A 131 61.94 -154.10 140.25
C GLU A 131 61.98 -152.67 139.69
N GLN A 132 63.06 -151.91 139.93
CA GLN A 132 63.27 -150.61 139.28
C GLN A 132 63.28 -150.72 137.75
N ILE A 133 63.89 -151.76 137.19
CA ILE A 133 63.88 -152.02 135.74
C ILE A 133 62.45 -152.26 135.24
N GLN A 134 61.57 -152.95 135.98
CA GLN A 134 60.17 -153.13 135.57
C GLN A 134 59.33 -151.85 135.65
N ILE A 135 59.54 -151.02 136.67
CA ILE A 135 58.89 -149.70 136.78
C ILE A 135 59.25 -148.85 135.55
N LEU A 136 60.55 -148.70 135.26
CA LEU A 136 61.05 -147.97 134.09
C LEU A 136 60.56 -148.56 132.76
N LYS A 137 60.35 -149.88 132.69
CA LYS A 137 59.82 -150.55 131.49
C LYS A 137 58.35 -150.22 131.26
N ASN A 138 57.54 -150.19 132.32
CA ASN A 138 56.14 -149.76 132.24
C ASN A 138 56.03 -148.27 131.85
N GLU A 139 56.81 -147.40 132.49
CA GLU A 139 56.89 -145.97 132.13
C GLU A 139 57.27 -145.80 130.65
N ASN A 140 58.27 -146.55 130.14
CA ASN A 140 58.67 -146.46 128.73
C ASN A 140 57.57 -146.95 127.77
N THR A 141 56.74 -147.93 128.14
CA THR A 141 55.54 -148.28 127.33
C THR A 141 54.48 -147.18 127.34
N GLU A 142 54.36 -146.43 128.45
CA GLU A 142 53.44 -145.29 128.55
C GLU A 142 53.95 -144.08 127.72
N PHE A 143 55.25 -143.80 127.77
CA PHE A 143 55.90 -142.84 126.87
C PHE A 143 55.78 -143.25 125.40
N THR A 144 55.93 -144.53 125.07
CA THR A 144 55.73 -145.04 123.69
C THR A 144 54.29 -144.78 123.21
N ARG A 145 53.29 -144.99 124.09
CA ARG A 145 51.87 -144.68 123.78
C ARG A 145 51.64 -143.17 123.63
N LYS A 146 52.29 -142.33 124.45
CA LYS A 146 52.25 -140.85 124.32
C LYS A 146 52.91 -140.36 123.03
N LEU A 147 54.02 -140.96 122.61
CA LEU A 147 54.70 -140.69 121.34
C LEU A 147 53.84 -141.05 120.12
N LEU A 148 53.14 -142.20 120.16
CA LEU A 148 52.20 -142.58 119.11
C LEU A 148 51.06 -141.55 118.99
N ASN A 149 50.49 -141.13 120.11
CA ASN A 149 49.43 -140.11 120.17
C ASN A 149 49.92 -138.73 119.69
N TYR A 150 51.17 -138.37 119.99
CA TYR A 150 51.80 -137.13 119.50
C TYR A 150 51.98 -137.15 117.97
N SER A 151 52.41 -138.29 117.40
CA SER A 151 52.50 -138.47 115.94
C SER A 151 51.13 -138.34 115.26
N GLN A 152 50.08 -138.82 115.90
CA GLN A 152 48.69 -138.70 115.41
C GLN A 152 48.21 -137.23 115.44
N LEU A 153 48.39 -136.54 116.57
CA LEU A 153 48.15 -135.09 116.72
C LEU A 153 48.99 -134.24 115.75
N GLN A 154 50.19 -134.69 115.38
CA GLN A 154 51.06 -134.01 114.41
C GLN A 154 50.50 -134.10 112.98
N ASN A 155 49.88 -135.22 112.61
CA ASN A 155 49.17 -135.36 111.33
C ASN A 155 47.88 -134.54 111.31
N GLU A 156 47.09 -134.54 112.39
CA GLU A 156 45.89 -133.70 112.52
C GLU A 156 46.25 -132.20 112.42
N ASN A 157 47.34 -131.75 113.08
CA ASN A 157 47.85 -130.40 112.92
C ASN A 157 48.30 -130.08 111.47
N LYS A 158 48.79 -131.08 110.72
CA LYS A 158 49.15 -130.90 109.31
C LYS A 158 47.90 -130.70 108.46
N GLU A 159 46.88 -131.54 108.62
CA GLU A 159 45.61 -131.43 107.88
C GLU A 159 44.87 -130.11 108.20
N ILE A 160 44.78 -129.73 109.47
CA ILE A 160 44.20 -128.44 109.90
C ILE A 160 44.96 -127.25 109.28
N LYS A 161 46.30 -127.32 109.24
CA LYS A 161 47.11 -126.29 108.60
C LYS A 161 46.90 -126.22 107.08
N GLU A 162 46.74 -127.37 106.43
CA GLU A 162 46.46 -127.47 104.99
C GLU A 162 45.04 -126.96 104.65
N GLN A 163 44.05 -127.20 105.52
CA GLN A 163 42.71 -126.60 105.43
C GLN A 163 42.76 -125.07 105.57
N TYR A 164 43.38 -124.53 106.63
CA TYR A 164 43.50 -123.08 106.81
C TYR A 164 44.33 -122.42 105.69
N GLN A 165 45.33 -123.10 105.13
CA GLN A 165 46.11 -122.56 104.01
C GLN A 165 45.26 -122.45 102.72
N ASN A 166 44.35 -123.41 102.48
CA ASN A 166 43.37 -123.32 101.40
C ASN A 166 42.30 -122.24 101.65
N GLU A 167 41.84 -122.08 102.90
CA GLU A 167 40.88 -121.03 103.27
C GLU A 167 41.48 -119.62 103.14
N ILE A 168 42.73 -119.43 103.58
CA ILE A 168 43.50 -118.20 103.35
C ILE A 168 43.65 -117.90 101.86
N GLN A 169 43.88 -118.91 101.01
CA GLN A 169 43.97 -118.71 99.56
C GLN A 169 42.62 -118.27 98.97
N ASN A 170 41.50 -118.88 99.39
CA ASN A 170 40.16 -118.45 98.96
C ASN A 170 39.82 -117.02 99.41
N LEU A 171 40.11 -116.67 100.67
CA LEU A 171 39.93 -115.31 101.18
C LEU A 171 40.86 -114.29 100.49
N THR A 172 42.06 -114.70 100.08
CA THR A 172 42.97 -113.87 99.29
C THR A 172 42.39 -113.60 97.89
N ASN A 173 41.86 -114.64 97.23
CA ASN A 173 41.21 -114.50 95.92
C ASN A 173 39.97 -113.58 96.01
N GLN A 174 39.10 -113.78 97.02
CA GLN A 174 37.93 -112.91 97.25
C GLN A 174 38.31 -111.46 97.53
N ASN A 175 39.39 -111.22 98.30
CA ASN A 175 39.89 -109.86 98.51
C ASN A 175 40.45 -109.22 97.22
N GLN A 176 41.04 -110.00 96.31
CA GLN A 176 41.46 -109.49 95.00
C GLN A 176 40.24 -109.12 94.13
N GLU A 177 39.20 -109.94 94.08
CA GLU A 177 37.94 -109.61 93.38
C GLU A 177 37.26 -108.36 93.96
N LEU A 178 37.18 -108.25 95.28
CA LEU A 178 36.65 -107.07 95.96
C LEU A 178 37.50 -105.82 95.68
N THR A 179 38.83 -105.93 95.66
CA THR A 179 39.73 -104.82 95.30
C THR A 179 39.51 -104.36 93.86
N GLN A 180 39.38 -105.29 92.90
CA GLN A 180 39.06 -104.96 91.51
C GLN A 180 37.69 -104.27 91.40
N LYS A 181 36.69 -104.74 92.16
CA LYS A 181 35.34 -104.17 92.18
C LYS A 181 35.28 -102.78 92.81
N VAL A 182 36.08 -102.52 93.86
CA VAL A 182 36.27 -101.17 94.43
C VAL A 182 36.90 -100.25 93.39
N ASN A 183 37.97 -100.67 92.71
CA ASN A 183 38.62 -99.86 91.68
C ASN A 183 37.69 -99.54 90.49
N GLN A 184 36.81 -100.48 90.11
CA GLN A 184 35.76 -100.25 89.11
C GLN A 184 34.72 -99.22 89.58
N LEU A 185 34.23 -99.34 90.82
CA LEU A 185 33.27 -98.41 91.40
C LEU A 185 33.86 -97.00 91.61
N GLU A 186 35.12 -96.90 92.01
CA GLU A 186 35.84 -95.62 92.13
C GLU A 186 36.04 -94.96 90.76
N SER A 187 36.35 -95.76 89.73
CA SER A 187 36.44 -95.28 88.34
C SER A 187 35.07 -94.79 87.83
N GLN A 188 33.99 -95.51 88.15
CA GLN A 188 32.61 -95.14 87.79
C GLN A 188 32.12 -93.88 88.54
N ALA A 189 32.51 -93.73 89.81
CA ALA A 189 32.23 -92.52 90.60
C ALA A 189 32.92 -91.29 89.99
N LYS A 190 34.22 -91.39 89.65
CA LYS A 190 34.96 -90.33 88.96
C LYS A 190 34.37 -89.99 87.59
N LEU A 191 33.91 -91.00 86.83
CA LEU A 191 33.21 -90.77 85.56
C LEU A 191 31.89 -90.01 85.75
N SER A 192 31.16 -90.32 86.83
CA SER A 192 29.90 -89.65 87.18
C SER A 192 30.14 -88.22 87.67
N GLU A 193 31.21 -87.98 88.43
CA GLU A 193 31.63 -86.64 88.86
C GLU A 193 32.04 -85.77 87.66
N ILE A 194 32.84 -86.30 86.74
CA ILE A 194 33.21 -85.59 85.49
C ILE A 194 31.96 -85.28 84.65
N SER A 195 31.01 -86.22 84.56
CA SER A 195 29.72 -85.99 83.89
C SER A 195 28.93 -84.86 84.54
N LEU A 196 28.88 -84.81 85.88
CA LEU A 196 28.20 -83.75 86.63
C LEU A 196 28.87 -82.38 86.44
N GLN A 197 30.20 -82.34 86.49
CA GLN A 197 31.00 -81.12 86.25
C GLN A 197 30.85 -80.62 84.80
N THR A 198 30.75 -81.54 83.82
CA THR A 198 30.50 -81.22 82.41
C THR A 198 29.13 -80.58 82.25
N ALA A 199 28.07 -81.19 82.79
CA ALA A 199 26.72 -80.63 82.78
C ALA A 199 26.62 -79.28 83.51
N GLN A 200 27.43 -79.06 84.55
CA GLN A 200 27.53 -77.79 85.26
C GLN A 200 28.25 -76.71 84.43
N LEU A 201 29.26 -77.07 83.65
CA LEU A 201 29.93 -76.16 82.70
C LEU A 201 29.04 -75.84 81.49
N ASP A 202 28.34 -76.84 80.94
CA ASP A 202 27.41 -76.65 79.82
C ASP A 202 26.25 -75.73 80.22
N SER A 203 25.67 -75.92 81.42
CA SER A 203 24.61 -75.03 81.93
C SER A 203 25.11 -73.63 82.29
N GLN A 204 26.38 -73.45 82.69
CA GLN A 204 26.99 -72.12 82.82
C GLN A 204 27.24 -71.46 81.45
N SER A 205 27.66 -72.23 80.44
CA SER A 205 27.84 -71.78 79.06
C SER A 205 26.51 -71.35 78.43
N GLU A 206 25.46 -72.16 78.61
CA GLU A 206 24.09 -71.86 78.21
C GLU A 206 23.55 -70.59 78.93
N LEU A 207 23.79 -70.45 80.24
CA LEU A 207 23.39 -69.26 80.99
C LEU A 207 24.13 -68.00 80.49
N ALA A 208 25.42 -68.11 80.16
CA ALA A 208 26.18 -67.02 79.55
C ALA A 208 25.66 -66.66 78.15
N ARG A 209 25.33 -67.66 77.33
CA ARG A 209 24.69 -67.51 76.02
C ARG A 209 23.35 -66.77 76.14
N LEU A 210 22.46 -67.24 77.01
CA LEU A 210 21.15 -66.64 77.27
C LEU A 210 21.27 -65.24 77.88
N THR A 211 22.31 -64.95 78.66
CA THR A 211 22.56 -63.60 79.20
C THR A 211 23.01 -62.64 78.09
N SER A 212 23.88 -63.09 77.18
CA SER A 212 24.29 -62.34 75.99
C SER A 212 23.12 -62.11 75.02
N GLU A 213 22.30 -63.14 74.80
CA GLU A 213 21.09 -63.08 73.97
C GLU A 213 20.04 -62.13 74.57
N ASN A 214 19.82 -62.15 75.89
CA ASN A 214 18.99 -61.14 76.56
C ASN A 214 19.55 -59.72 76.45
N HIS A 215 20.87 -59.54 76.46
CA HIS A 215 21.49 -58.23 76.26
C HIS A 215 21.24 -57.72 74.84
N HIS A 216 21.44 -58.57 73.82
CA HIS A 216 21.19 -58.22 72.42
C HIS A 216 19.70 -58.00 72.13
N LEU A 217 18.79 -58.82 72.69
CA LEU A 217 17.34 -58.59 72.61
C LEU A 217 16.94 -57.25 73.24
N LYS A 218 17.55 -56.88 74.37
CA LYS A 218 17.32 -55.57 75.02
C LYS A 218 17.83 -54.40 74.18
N GLU A 219 18.97 -54.56 73.51
CA GLU A 219 19.51 -53.59 72.55
C GLU A 219 18.60 -53.43 71.32
N ILE A 220 18.11 -54.55 70.75
CA ILE A 220 17.10 -54.55 69.67
C ILE A 220 15.81 -53.87 70.11
N LEU A 221 15.34 -54.11 71.33
CA LEU A 221 14.09 -53.54 71.86
C LEU A 221 14.23 -52.01 72.04
N GLU A 222 15.33 -51.54 72.62
CA GLU A 222 15.58 -50.10 72.79
C GLU A 222 15.83 -49.40 71.45
N LYS A 223 16.47 -50.08 70.47
CA LYS A 223 16.58 -49.59 69.09
C LYS A 223 15.20 -49.48 68.42
N THR A 224 14.38 -50.53 68.50
CA THR A 224 13.02 -50.57 67.93
C THR A 224 12.14 -49.47 68.53
N LYS A 225 12.29 -49.21 69.83
CA LYS A 225 11.63 -48.12 70.56
C LYS A 225 12.08 -46.74 70.07
N ASN A 226 13.37 -46.54 69.81
CA ASN A 226 13.90 -45.30 69.22
C ASN A 226 13.41 -45.10 67.78
N ASP A 227 13.44 -46.15 66.95
CA ASP A 227 12.94 -46.13 65.56
C ASP A 227 11.42 -45.83 65.53
N ASN A 228 10.65 -46.37 66.48
CA ASN A 228 9.23 -46.06 66.65
C ASN A 228 9.00 -44.62 67.16
N GLY A 229 9.89 -44.08 68.01
CA GLY A 229 9.86 -42.65 68.39
C GLY A 229 10.11 -41.72 67.20
N LEU A 230 11.06 -42.07 66.34
CA LEU A 230 11.31 -41.39 65.05
C LEU A 230 10.11 -41.50 64.10
N LEU A 231 9.47 -42.66 64.02
CA LEU A 231 8.29 -42.88 63.19
C LEU A 231 7.10 -42.02 63.66
N ASN A 232 6.81 -42.01 64.96
CA ASN A 232 5.77 -41.16 65.56
C ASN A 232 6.06 -39.66 65.37
N SER A 233 7.34 -39.25 65.36
CA SER A 233 7.73 -37.87 65.07
C SER A 233 7.44 -37.49 63.61
N LYS A 234 7.74 -38.39 62.67
CA LYS A 234 7.39 -38.21 61.24
C LYS A 234 5.88 -38.24 60.98
N ILE A 235 5.13 -39.08 61.69
CA ILE A 235 3.66 -39.10 61.59
C ILE A 235 3.09 -37.72 61.94
N LYS A 236 3.51 -37.13 63.07
CA LYS A 236 3.10 -35.76 63.45
C LYS A 236 3.53 -34.68 62.45
N GLU A 237 4.69 -34.82 61.83
CA GLU A 237 5.16 -33.92 60.76
C GLU A 237 4.25 -34.00 59.52
N TYR A 238 3.80 -35.21 59.14
CA TYR A 238 2.87 -35.40 58.04
C TYR A 238 1.45 -34.97 58.39
N GLU A 239 0.96 -35.21 59.61
CA GLU A 239 -0.32 -34.71 60.11
C GLU A 239 -0.38 -33.19 60.06
N GLN A 240 0.67 -32.48 60.50
CA GLN A 240 0.75 -31.03 60.36
C GLN A 240 0.71 -30.58 58.90
N LYS A 241 1.49 -31.21 58.02
CA LYS A 241 1.48 -30.90 56.58
C LYS A 241 0.13 -31.14 55.92
N ILE A 242 -0.62 -32.15 56.35
CA ILE A 242 -2.00 -32.40 55.88
C ILE A 242 -2.91 -31.25 56.32
N ASN A 243 -2.87 -30.84 57.60
CA ASN A 243 -3.64 -29.70 58.09
C ASN A 243 -3.30 -28.38 57.36
N ASP A 244 -2.01 -28.16 57.05
CA ASP A 244 -1.55 -26.99 56.28
C ASP A 244 -2.09 -27.01 54.84
N PHE A 245 -2.08 -28.18 54.17
CA PHE A 245 -2.65 -28.36 52.84
C PHE A 245 -4.19 -28.23 52.83
N GLU A 246 -4.90 -28.76 53.83
CA GLU A 246 -6.35 -28.58 53.96
C GLU A 246 -6.72 -27.11 54.15
N THR A 247 -5.97 -26.38 55.00
CA THR A 247 -6.14 -24.94 55.20
C THR A 247 -5.89 -24.15 53.91
N SER A 248 -4.83 -24.50 53.16
CA SER A 248 -4.51 -23.90 51.85
C SER A 248 -5.61 -24.16 50.81
N ASN A 249 -6.13 -25.39 50.73
CA ASN A 249 -7.23 -25.75 49.83
C ASN A 249 -8.54 -25.02 50.20
N LEU A 250 -8.81 -24.82 51.49
CA LEU A 250 -9.96 -24.04 51.96
C LEU A 250 -9.86 -22.57 51.52
N GLN A 251 -8.66 -21.97 51.63
CA GLN A 251 -8.38 -20.61 51.18
C GLN A 251 -8.54 -20.48 49.64
N LEU A 252 -7.92 -21.38 48.86
CA LEU A 252 -8.07 -21.41 47.40
C LEU A 252 -9.54 -21.56 46.96
N THR A 253 -10.33 -22.36 47.67
CA THR A 253 -11.78 -22.50 47.45
C THR A 253 -12.54 -21.19 47.73
N ASN A 254 -12.09 -20.40 48.69
CA ASN A 254 -12.68 -19.10 49.02
C ASN A 254 -12.29 -18.01 48.00
N ASP A 255 -11.04 -18.00 47.57
CA ASP A 255 -10.53 -17.10 46.52
C ASP A 255 -11.21 -17.39 45.17
N GLN A 256 -11.45 -18.67 44.84
CA GLN A 256 -12.22 -19.06 43.66
C GLN A 256 -13.66 -18.51 43.70
N LYS A 257 -14.36 -18.62 44.85
CA LYS A 257 -15.71 -18.04 45.03
C LYS A 257 -15.69 -16.52 44.86
N THR A 258 -14.66 -15.86 45.38
CA THR A 258 -14.47 -14.40 45.27
C THR A 258 -14.23 -13.99 43.81
N LEU A 259 -13.38 -14.70 43.08
CA LEU A 259 -13.14 -14.47 41.65
C LEU A 259 -14.39 -14.69 40.79
N VAL A 260 -15.21 -15.72 41.08
CA VAL A 260 -16.49 -15.95 40.40
C VAL A 260 -17.47 -14.79 40.66
N SER A 261 -17.55 -14.31 41.91
CA SER A 261 -18.39 -13.16 42.28
C SER A 261 -17.96 -11.87 41.56
N ILE A 262 -16.66 -11.57 41.53
CA ILE A 262 -16.09 -10.44 40.79
C ILE A 262 -16.38 -10.57 39.28
N THR A 263 -16.27 -11.77 38.72
CA THR A 263 -16.51 -12.03 37.30
C THR A 263 -17.97 -11.78 36.90
N GLU A 264 -18.93 -12.28 37.68
CA GLU A 264 -20.36 -12.05 37.39
C GLU A 264 -20.74 -10.57 37.61
N ASN A 265 -20.18 -9.91 38.63
CA ASN A 265 -20.36 -8.48 38.88
C ASN A 265 -19.86 -7.62 37.70
N ASN A 266 -18.65 -7.92 37.19
CA ASN A 266 -18.08 -7.24 36.02
C ASN A 266 -18.88 -7.52 34.74
N LYS A 267 -19.35 -8.75 34.54
CA LYS A 267 -20.25 -9.17 33.46
C LYS A 267 -21.60 -8.45 33.51
N GLN A 268 -22.15 -8.21 34.70
CA GLN A 268 -23.37 -7.40 34.88
C GLN A 268 -23.12 -5.91 34.58
N LYS A 269 -22.05 -5.31 35.12
CA LYS A 269 -21.63 -3.93 34.78
C LYS A 269 -21.39 -3.74 33.28
N ALA A 270 -20.83 -4.75 32.60
CA ALA A 270 -20.67 -4.75 31.15
C ALA A 270 -22.02 -4.75 30.41
N LYS A 271 -22.97 -5.60 30.80
CA LYS A 271 -24.35 -5.59 30.27
C LYS A 271 -25.04 -4.23 30.49
N GLU A 272 -24.90 -3.64 31.68
CA GLU A 272 -25.46 -2.33 32.00
C GLU A 272 -24.83 -1.20 31.16
N ARG A 273 -23.51 -1.23 30.95
CA ARG A 273 -22.81 -0.27 30.07
C ARG A 273 -23.22 -0.42 28.61
N ILE A 274 -23.36 -1.65 28.11
CA ILE A 274 -23.89 -1.93 26.77
C ILE A 274 -25.32 -1.41 26.64
N LYS A 275 -26.18 -1.63 27.64
CA LYS A 275 -27.56 -1.12 27.64
C LYS A 275 -27.61 0.41 27.62
N LYS A 276 -26.73 1.09 28.37
CA LYS A 276 -26.61 2.57 28.33
C LYS A 276 -26.17 3.06 26.95
N LEU A 277 -25.10 2.49 26.40
CA LEU A 277 -24.60 2.85 25.06
C LEU A 277 -25.63 2.58 23.95
N GLN A 278 -26.47 1.54 24.09
CA GLN A 278 -27.55 1.25 23.16
C GLN A 278 -28.68 2.31 23.25
N ILE A 279 -29.02 2.78 24.45
CA ILE A 279 -30.00 3.87 24.64
C ILE A 279 -29.44 5.19 24.09
N GLU A 280 -28.19 5.51 24.39
CA GLU A 280 -27.50 6.72 23.92
C GLU A 280 -27.37 6.75 22.39
N LYS A 281 -27.01 5.62 21.76
CA LYS A 281 -26.99 5.46 20.31
C LYS A 281 -28.39 5.62 19.68
N ASN A 282 -29.42 5.04 20.29
CA ASN A 282 -30.79 5.18 19.81
C ASN A 282 -31.25 6.64 19.90
N HIS A 283 -30.94 7.33 21.00
CA HIS A 283 -31.27 8.74 21.18
C HIS A 283 -30.57 9.64 20.15
N GLN A 284 -29.28 9.43 19.88
CA GLN A 284 -28.58 10.14 18.79
C GLN A 284 -29.18 9.85 17.40
N ALA A 285 -29.67 8.63 17.16
CA ALA A 285 -30.38 8.31 15.92
C ALA A 285 -31.73 9.02 15.82
N GLU A 286 -32.46 9.19 16.93
CA GLU A 286 -33.70 9.98 17.01
C GLU A 286 -33.43 11.48 16.82
N GLU A 287 -32.37 12.04 17.43
CA GLU A 287 -31.94 13.43 17.21
C GLU A 287 -31.56 13.70 15.75
N HIS A 288 -30.73 12.85 15.15
CA HIS A 288 -30.35 12.97 13.73
C HIS A 288 -31.55 12.77 12.80
N GLN A 289 -32.49 11.89 13.12
CA GLN A 289 -33.72 11.72 12.34
C GLN A 289 -34.59 12.99 12.40
N ALA A 290 -34.76 13.59 13.58
CA ALA A 290 -35.48 14.85 13.75
C ALA A 290 -34.78 16.03 13.04
N GLU A 291 -33.45 16.07 13.03
CA GLU A 291 -32.67 17.05 12.27
C GLU A 291 -32.83 16.86 10.75
N ILE A 292 -32.78 15.62 10.26
CA ILE A 292 -33.05 15.28 8.85
C ILE A 292 -34.47 15.67 8.44
N GLU A 293 -35.48 15.39 9.27
CA GLU A 293 -36.87 15.76 9.02
C GLU A 293 -37.06 17.28 8.99
N LYS A 294 -36.42 18.01 9.92
CA LYS A 294 -36.40 19.48 9.93
C LYS A 294 -35.77 20.05 8.66
N ILE A 295 -34.56 19.60 8.31
CA ILE A 295 -33.86 20.06 7.09
C ILE A 295 -34.67 19.72 5.83
N THR A 296 -35.32 18.55 5.81
CA THR A 296 -36.21 18.14 4.72
C THR A 296 -37.43 19.05 4.62
N ALA A 297 -38.06 19.42 5.75
CA ALA A 297 -39.18 20.36 5.77
C ALA A 297 -38.76 21.78 5.32
N GLU A 298 -37.60 22.26 5.76
CA GLU A 298 -37.03 23.56 5.33
C GLU A 298 -36.72 23.56 3.82
N HIS A 299 -36.12 22.48 3.29
CA HIS A 299 -35.88 22.31 1.86
C HIS A 299 -37.17 22.21 1.05
N VAL A 300 -38.19 21.47 1.50
CA VAL A 300 -39.50 21.37 0.84
C VAL A 300 -40.21 22.74 0.84
N ALA A 301 -40.16 23.48 1.94
CA ALA A 301 -40.69 24.84 2.00
C ALA A 301 -39.97 25.76 1.00
N LYS A 302 -38.64 25.70 0.90
CA LYS A 302 -37.85 26.49 -0.06
C LYS A 302 -38.12 26.09 -1.51
N ILE A 303 -38.30 24.80 -1.79
CA ILE A 303 -38.72 24.30 -3.11
C ILE A 303 -40.09 24.85 -3.48
N ASN A 304 -41.04 24.89 -2.55
CA ASN A 304 -42.38 25.45 -2.80
C ASN A 304 -42.33 26.97 -3.05
N GLU A 305 -41.56 27.73 -2.28
CA GLU A 305 -41.32 29.18 -2.48
C GLU A 305 -40.69 29.47 -3.85
N LEU A 306 -39.71 28.64 -4.27
CA LEU A 306 -39.10 28.72 -5.59
C LEU A 306 -40.09 28.35 -6.70
N ASN A 307 -40.92 27.32 -6.51
CA ASN A 307 -41.95 26.93 -7.47
C ASN A 307 -43.03 28.02 -7.63
N GLU A 308 -43.47 28.67 -6.54
CA GLU A 308 -44.33 29.85 -6.60
C GLU A 308 -43.68 31.01 -7.37
N THR A 309 -42.39 31.25 -7.11
CA THR A 309 -41.62 32.29 -7.81
C THR A 309 -41.51 31.99 -9.30
N ILE A 310 -41.25 30.73 -9.67
CA ILE A 310 -41.23 30.25 -11.04
C ILE A 310 -42.61 30.41 -11.69
N ALA A 311 -43.70 30.07 -11.02
CA ALA A 311 -45.06 30.25 -11.53
C ALA A 311 -45.38 31.74 -11.79
N LYS A 312 -45.08 32.62 -10.83
CA LYS A 312 -45.24 34.09 -10.96
C LYS A 312 -44.41 34.65 -12.12
N LEU A 313 -43.18 34.16 -12.32
CA LEU A 313 -42.33 34.51 -13.46
C LEU A 313 -42.84 33.95 -14.80
N GLN A 314 -43.37 32.73 -14.83
CA GLN A 314 -43.99 32.14 -16.03
C GLN A 314 -45.26 32.88 -16.43
N GLU A 315 -46.09 33.29 -15.49
CA GLU A 315 -47.28 34.10 -15.75
C GLU A 315 -46.92 35.52 -16.21
N SER A 316 -45.94 36.17 -15.57
CA SER A 316 -45.39 37.45 -16.05
C SER A 316 -44.83 37.34 -17.48
N LYS A 317 -44.08 36.27 -17.77
CA LYS A 317 -43.55 35.96 -19.12
C LYS A 317 -44.67 35.68 -20.13
N LYS A 318 -45.74 34.98 -19.74
CA LYS A 318 -46.93 34.74 -20.56
C LYS A 318 -47.62 36.06 -20.89
N ASN A 319 -47.92 36.88 -19.89
CA ASN A 319 -48.58 38.18 -20.05
C ASN A 319 -47.73 39.17 -20.87
N SER A 320 -46.40 39.12 -20.75
CA SER A 320 -45.48 39.85 -21.63
C SER A 320 -45.53 39.31 -23.07
N SER A 321 -45.49 38.00 -23.26
CA SER A 321 -45.61 37.33 -24.57
C SER A 321 -46.94 37.67 -25.27
N GLU A 322 -48.06 37.68 -24.53
CA GLU A 322 -49.38 38.07 -25.05
C GLU A 322 -49.36 39.53 -25.55
N LYS A 323 -48.84 40.47 -24.74
CA LYS A 323 -48.67 41.88 -25.14
C LYS A 323 -47.73 42.04 -26.34
N HIS A 324 -46.66 41.23 -26.42
CA HIS A 324 -45.76 41.21 -27.57
C HIS A 324 -46.43 40.66 -28.84
N LYS A 325 -47.22 39.58 -28.76
CA LYS A 325 -48.04 39.08 -29.88
C LYS A 325 -49.03 40.14 -30.35
N GLU A 326 -49.72 40.81 -29.42
CA GLU A 326 -50.71 41.85 -29.73
C GLU A 326 -50.05 43.08 -30.38
N LYS A 327 -48.86 43.49 -29.91
CA LYS A 327 -48.06 44.53 -30.56
C LYS A 327 -47.59 44.07 -31.95
N LEU A 328 -47.25 42.79 -32.11
CA LEU A 328 -46.84 42.21 -33.40
C LEU A 328 -47.99 42.12 -34.40
N THR A 329 -49.22 41.77 -33.98
CA THR A 329 -50.39 41.79 -34.88
C THR A 329 -50.79 43.21 -35.25
N LYS A 330 -50.75 44.16 -34.31
CA LYS A 330 -50.91 45.60 -34.60
C LYS A 330 -49.87 46.09 -35.62
N LEU A 331 -48.59 45.71 -35.48
CA LEU A 331 -47.52 46.04 -36.43
C LEU A 331 -47.66 45.33 -37.79
N ARG A 332 -48.14 44.08 -37.83
CA ARG A 332 -48.46 43.38 -39.09
C ARG A 332 -49.60 44.08 -39.83
N ASN A 333 -50.64 44.50 -39.10
CA ASN A 333 -51.80 45.17 -39.68
C ASN A 333 -51.47 46.59 -40.19
N THR A 334 -50.64 47.36 -39.48
CA THR A 334 -50.15 48.65 -40.01
C THR A 334 -49.21 48.45 -41.20
N LYS A 335 -48.30 47.46 -41.16
CA LYS A 335 -47.46 47.10 -42.32
C LYS A 335 -48.28 46.67 -43.54
N ALA A 336 -49.39 45.98 -43.35
CA ALA A 336 -50.33 45.63 -44.43
C ALA A 336 -51.01 46.88 -45.02
N LYS A 337 -51.52 47.78 -44.16
CA LYS A 337 -52.07 49.08 -44.61
C LYS A 337 -51.04 49.91 -45.38
N PHE A 338 -49.81 50.05 -44.87
CA PHE A 338 -48.76 50.76 -45.58
C PHE A 338 -48.38 50.12 -46.92
N ARG A 339 -48.36 48.78 -47.03
CA ARG A 339 -48.20 48.09 -48.32
C ARG A 339 -49.32 48.44 -49.31
N SER A 340 -50.58 48.44 -48.85
CA SER A 340 -51.72 48.84 -49.69
C SER A 340 -51.59 50.28 -50.17
N ASN A 341 -51.23 51.21 -49.27
CA ASN A 341 -51.04 52.62 -49.62
C ASN A 341 -49.87 52.82 -50.60
N ILE A 342 -48.76 52.08 -50.44
CA ILE A 342 -47.63 52.10 -51.37
C ILE A 342 -48.05 51.61 -52.76
N GLU A 343 -48.89 50.58 -52.86
CA GLU A 343 -49.35 50.07 -54.16
C GLU A 343 -50.30 51.05 -54.86
N ILE A 344 -51.21 51.69 -54.10
CA ILE A 344 -52.06 52.78 -54.61
C ILE A 344 -51.19 53.96 -55.10
N LEU A 345 -50.16 54.35 -54.34
CA LEU A 345 -49.25 55.42 -54.74
C LEU A 345 -48.42 55.08 -55.98
N LYS A 346 -48.00 53.82 -56.18
CA LYS A 346 -47.37 53.39 -57.45
C LYS A 346 -48.33 53.51 -58.63
N GLN A 347 -49.58 53.04 -58.46
CA GLN A 347 -50.60 53.10 -59.51
C GLN A 347 -50.88 54.56 -59.90
N GLU A 348 -50.94 55.47 -58.92
CA GLU A 348 -51.10 56.90 -59.17
C GLU A 348 -49.85 57.53 -59.81
N VAL A 349 -48.64 57.14 -59.42
CA VAL A 349 -47.40 57.58 -60.09
C VAL A 349 -47.33 57.12 -61.54
N GLU A 350 -47.76 55.88 -61.85
CA GLU A 350 -47.80 55.40 -63.23
C GLU A 350 -48.91 56.09 -64.05
N ARG A 351 -50.05 56.37 -63.42
CA ARG A 351 -51.13 57.19 -64.03
C ARG A 351 -50.63 58.60 -64.35
N LEU A 352 -49.89 59.23 -63.42
CA LEU A 352 -49.31 60.56 -63.62
C LEU A 352 -48.19 60.55 -64.67
N ARG A 353 -47.36 59.49 -64.74
CA ARG A 353 -46.41 59.31 -65.86
C ARG A 353 -47.14 59.27 -67.19
N ASN A 354 -48.20 58.49 -67.31
CA ASN A 354 -48.95 58.38 -68.56
C ASN A 354 -49.61 59.72 -68.95
N VAL A 355 -50.16 60.46 -67.98
CA VAL A 355 -50.69 61.82 -68.22
C VAL A 355 -49.58 62.79 -68.65
N ASN A 356 -48.37 62.70 -68.08
CA ASN A 356 -47.24 63.51 -68.54
C ASN A 356 -46.81 63.13 -69.96
N ASN A 357 -46.71 61.84 -70.30
CA ASN A 357 -46.42 61.38 -71.66
C ASN A 357 -47.46 61.91 -72.67
N ASP A 358 -48.75 61.86 -72.33
CA ASP A 358 -49.84 62.42 -73.15
C ASP A 358 -49.75 63.95 -73.30
N LEU A 359 -49.22 64.65 -72.30
CA LEU A 359 -48.98 66.10 -72.35
C LEU A 359 -47.73 66.45 -73.15
N ASP A 360 -46.65 65.67 -73.04
CA ASP A 360 -45.42 65.84 -73.81
C ASP A 360 -45.68 65.59 -75.31
N ILE A 361 -46.53 64.60 -75.66
CA ILE A 361 -47.00 64.39 -77.04
C ILE A 361 -47.78 65.61 -77.53
N LYS A 362 -48.77 66.11 -76.77
CA LYS A 362 -49.55 67.30 -77.15
C LYS A 362 -48.71 68.57 -77.24
N LEU A 363 -47.69 68.69 -76.40
CA LEU A 363 -46.72 69.79 -76.45
C LEU A 363 -45.83 69.68 -77.69
N HIS A 364 -45.42 68.47 -78.08
CA HIS A 364 -44.69 68.23 -79.33
C HIS A 364 -45.55 68.54 -80.56
N ASP A 365 -46.81 68.09 -80.60
CA ASP A 365 -47.77 68.42 -81.66
C ASP A 365 -48.01 69.94 -81.75
N SER A 366 -48.19 70.61 -80.61
CA SER A 366 -48.37 72.07 -80.56
C SER A 366 -47.11 72.84 -80.96
N ASN A 367 -45.92 72.33 -80.63
CA ASN A 367 -44.65 72.93 -81.05
C ASN A 367 -44.42 72.72 -82.55
N SER A 368 -44.75 71.56 -83.10
CA SER A 368 -44.75 71.30 -84.54
C SER A 368 -45.70 72.24 -85.29
N GLN A 369 -46.91 72.47 -84.77
CA GLN A 369 -47.83 73.48 -85.33
C GLN A 369 -47.26 74.91 -85.22
N ASN A 370 -46.59 75.26 -84.13
CA ASN A 370 -45.90 76.55 -83.99
C ASN A 370 -44.73 76.70 -84.97
N GLU A 371 -43.91 75.65 -85.19
CA GLU A 371 -42.83 75.65 -86.19
C GLU A 371 -43.39 75.81 -87.61
N MET A 372 -44.49 75.12 -87.95
CA MET A 372 -45.20 75.35 -89.22
C MET A 372 -45.78 76.76 -89.34
N MET A 373 -46.17 77.40 -88.23
CA MET A 373 -46.64 78.79 -88.24
C MET A 373 -45.48 79.78 -88.38
N ILE A 374 -44.35 79.55 -87.70
CA ILE A 374 -43.12 80.34 -87.82
C ILE A 374 -42.60 80.26 -89.25
N HIS A 375 -42.53 79.07 -89.86
CA HIS A 375 -42.13 78.92 -91.26
C HIS A 375 -43.03 79.72 -92.21
N LYS A 376 -44.35 79.73 -91.99
CA LYS A 376 -45.28 80.56 -92.78
C LYS A 376 -45.08 82.06 -92.54
N ILE A 377 -44.77 82.47 -91.30
CA ILE A 377 -44.43 83.88 -91.00
C ILE A 377 -43.15 84.26 -91.75
N THR A 378 -42.10 83.44 -91.75
CA THR A 378 -40.87 83.68 -92.51
C THR A 378 -41.11 83.70 -94.03
N GLU A 379 -42.03 82.88 -94.55
CA GLU A 379 -42.47 82.97 -95.95
C GLU A 379 -43.23 84.28 -96.26
N PHE A 380 -44.08 84.76 -95.34
CA PHE A 380 -44.77 86.05 -95.48
C PHE A 380 -43.82 87.25 -95.34
N GLU A 381 -42.82 87.17 -94.45
CA GLU A 381 -41.76 88.18 -94.30
C GLU A 381 -40.92 88.25 -95.58
N LYS A 382 -40.49 87.10 -96.12
CA LYS A 382 -39.80 87.06 -97.41
C LYS A 382 -40.68 87.62 -98.54
N ALA A 383 -41.95 87.24 -98.63
CA ALA A 383 -42.87 87.74 -99.66
C ALA A 383 -43.19 89.25 -99.49
N LYS A 384 -43.06 89.80 -98.28
CA LYS A 384 -43.11 91.23 -98.00
C LYS A 384 -41.83 91.93 -98.50
N ASP A 385 -40.67 91.34 -98.28
CA ASP A 385 -39.39 91.90 -98.72
C ASP A 385 -39.26 91.84 -100.25
N ASP A 386 -39.63 90.71 -100.89
CA ASP A 386 -39.78 90.57 -102.35
C ASP A 386 -40.72 91.66 -102.92
N ARG A 387 -41.77 92.03 -102.16
CA ARG A 387 -42.69 93.13 -102.51
C ARG A 387 -42.09 94.52 -102.30
N GLU A 388 -41.27 94.74 -101.28
CA GLU A 388 -40.58 96.02 -101.05
C GLU A 388 -39.47 96.26 -102.09
N ASP A 389 -38.81 95.19 -102.55
CA ASP A 389 -37.94 95.21 -103.73
C ASP A 389 -38.72 95.54 -105.01
N LEU A 390 -39.88 94.93 -105.25
CA LEU A 390 -40.74 95.27 -106.40
C LEU A 390 -41.26 96.72 -106.34
N ILE A 391 -41.57 97.24 -105.15
CA ILE A 391 -41.93 98.66 -104.95
C ILE A 391 -40.72 99.55 -105.26
N SER A 392 -39.52 99.17 -104.83
CA SER A 392 -38.28 99.91 -105.08
C SER A 392 -37.91 99.92 -106.57
N GLN A 393 -38.06 98.78 -107.27
CA GLN A 393 -37.93 98.69 -108.72
C GLN A 393 -38.98 99.55 -109.45
N ASN A 394 -40.24 99.51 -109.02
CA ASN A 394 -41.30 100.32 -109.61
C ASN A 394 -41.07 101.82 -109.40
N ASN A 395 -40.61 102.24 -108.22
CA ASN A 395 -40.20 103.62 -107.94
C ASN A 395 -39.02 104.04 -108.84
N SER A 396 -38.01 103.18 -109.01
CA SER A 396 -36.87 103.42 -109.91
C SER A 396 -37.31 103.55 -111.38
N LEU A 397 -38.20 102.66 -111.85
CA LEU A 397 -38.81 102.74 -113.17
C LEU A 397 -39.65 104.01 -113.35
N ASN A 398 -40.41 104.43 -112.33
CA ASN A 398 -41.20 105.64 -112.36
C ASN A 398 -40.32 106.91 -112.38
N SER A 399 -39.21 106.93 -111.62
CA SER A 399 -38.18 107.98 -111.74
C SER A 399 -37.52 107.99 -113.12
N LYS A 400 -37.35 106.82 -113.77
CA LYS A 400 -36.85 106.73 -115.15
C LYS A 400 -37.88 107.23 -116.16
N ILE A 401 -39.17 106.96 -115.95
CA ILE A 401 -40.29 107.51 -116.74
C ILE A 401 -40.37 109.04 -116.57
N GLN A 402 -40.20 109.56 -115.36
CA GLN A 402 -40.12 111.02 -115.12
C GLN A 402 -38.93 111.64 -115.88
N LYS A 403 -37.74 111.02 -115.85
CA LYS A 403 -36.59 111.48 -116.66
C LYS A 403 -36.89 111.45 -118.16
N MET A 404 -37.43 110.36 -118.69
CA MET A 404 -37.81 110.27 -120.11
C MET A 404 -38.92 111.28 -120.47
N ASN A 405 -39.84 111.60 -119.56
CA ASN A 405 -40.86 112.63 -119.80
C ASN A 405 -40.28 114.05 -119.80
N ILE A 406 -39.25 114.33 -118.98
CA ILE A 406 -38.48 115.58 -119.02
C ILE A 406 -37.70 115.66 -120.33
N GLU A 407 -36.97 114.61 -120.70
CA GLU A 407 -36.21 114.51 -121.95
C GLU A 407 -37.11 114.65 -123.19
N ILE A 408 -38.31 114.05 -123.17
CA ILE A 408 -39.35 114.25 -124.19
C ILE A 408 -39.85 115.70 -124.20
N TYR A 409 -39.99 116.35 -123.04
CA TYR A 409 -40.39 117.76 -122.98
C TYR A 409 -39.30 118.67 -123.54
N GLU A 410 -38.04 118.48 -123.16
CA GLU A 410 -36.87 119.21 -123.65
C GLU A 410 -36.68 119.04 -125.17
N LEU A 411 -36.81 117.81 -125.69
CA LEU A 411 -36.76 117.55 -127.15
C LEU A 411 -37.95 118.19 -127.88
N LYS A 412 -39.14 118.18 -127.27
CA LYS A 412 -40.33 118.81 -127.85
C LYS A 412 -40.25 120.33 -127.80
N GLU A 413 -39.63 120.89 -126.77
CA GLU A 413 -39.30 122.31 -126.66
C GLU A 413 -38.26 122.68 -127.73
N GLN A 414 -37.17 121.95 -127.90
CA GLN A 414 -36.18 122.17 -128.97
C GLN A 414 -36.80 122.14 -130.38
N ILE A 415 -37.77 121.24 -130.63
CA ILE A 415 -38.54 121.20 -131.88
C ILE A 415 -39.46 122.42 -132.01
N GLN A 416 -40.11 122.86 -130.92
CA GLN A 416 -41.01 124.01 -130.90
C GLN A 416 -40.26 125.35 -131.00
N THR A 417 -39.04 125.43 -130.44
CA THR A 417 -38.07 126.51 -130.59
C THR A 417 -37.18 126.32 -131.82
N GLY A 418 -37.74 125.74 -132.90
CA GLY A 418 -37.13 125.67 -134.23
C GLY A 418 -36.98 127.03 -134.93
N THR A 419 -36.73 128.10 -134.15
CA THR A 419 -36.47 129.46 -134.61
C THR A 419 -35.29 129.51 -135.56
N ASP A 420 -34.28 128.65 -135.38
CA ASP A 420 -33.14 128.53 -136.30
C ASP A 420 -33.58 128.06 -137.68
N PHE A 421 -34.57 127.17 -137.78
CA PHE A 421 -35.10 126.70 -139.06
C PHE A 421 -35.95 127.78 -139.74
N HIS A 422 -36.78 128.51 -138.98
CA HIS A 422 -37.57 129.62 -139.52
C HIS A 422 -36.70 130.83 -139.90
N SER A 423 -35.66 131.14 -139.12
CA SER A 423 -34.68 132.19 -139.44
C SER A 423 -33.85 131.79 -140.66
N ALA A 424 -33.31 130.57 -140.72
CA ALA A 424 -32.54 130.12 -141.87
C ALA A 424 -33.37 130.04 -143.18
N VAL A 425 -34.68 129.79 -143.09
CA VAL A 425 -35.59 129.91 -144.23
C VAL A 425 -35.79 131.38 -144.61
N ASN A 426 -36.12 132.26 -143.67
CA ASN A 426 -36.32 133.70 -143.92
C ASN A 426 -35.04 134.38 -144.46
N ASP A 427 -33.86 134.08 -143.90
CA ASP A 427 -32.56 134.55 -144.39
C ASP A 427 -32.25 134.02 -145.79
N ARG A 428 -32.63 132.77 -146.10
CA ARG A 428 -32.56 132.24 -147.47
C ARG A 428 -33.53 132.93 -148.41
N GLU A 429 -34.76 133.22 -148.01
CA GLU A 429 -35.73 133.96 -148.83
C GLU A 429 -35.30 135.42 -149.05
N GLN A 430 -34.78 136.10 -148.03
CA GLN A 430 -34.17 137.43 -148.19
C GLN A 430 -32.94 137.38 -149.09
N THR A 431 -32.10 136.35 -148.98
CA THR A 431 -30.93 136.18 -149.86
C THR A 431 -31.36 135.87 -151.30
N ILE A 432 -32.37 135.02 -151.50
CA ILE A 432 -32.97 134.75 -152.81
C ILE A 432 -33.57 136.03 -153.38
N ASN A 433 -34.28 136.84 -152.61
CA ASN A 433 -34.85 138.10 -153.09
C ASN A 433 -33.78 139.16 -153.39
N LYS A 434 -32.71 139.26 -152.59
CA LYS A 434 -31.52 140.09 -152.87
C LYS A 434 -30.81 139.63 -154.15
N LEU A 435 -30.60 138.32 -154.32
CA LEU A 435 -30.04 137.73 -155.54
C LEU A 435 -30.95 137.93 -156.75
N LYS A 436 -32.27 137.82 -156.60
CA LYS A 436 -33.25 138.01 -157.68
C LYS A 436 -33.30 139.48 -158.12
N ALA A 437 -33.23 140.41 -157.19
CA ALA A 437 -33.07 141.85 -157.47
C ALA A 437 -31.71 142.16 -158.12
N GLN A 438 -30.61 141.57 -157.62
CA GLN A 438 -29.29 141.68 -158.25
C GLN A 438 -29.29 141.09 -159.66
N ILE A 439 -29.89 139.93 -159.89
CA ILE A 439 -30.04 139.31 -161.22
C ILE A 439 -30.89 140.20 -162.14
N GLN A 440 -31.95 140.83 -161.64
CA GLN A 440 -32.77 141.74 -162.44
C GLN A 440 -32.00 143.04 -162.79
N VAL A 441 -31.20 143.55 -161.85
CA VAL A 441 -30.23 144.64 -162.10
C VAL A 441 -29.14 144.20 -163.08
N PHE A 442 -28.61 142.98 -162.97
CA PHE A 442 -27.60 142.41 -163.87
C PHE A 442 -28.17 142.20 -165.28
N ILE A 443 -29.40 141.70 -165.44
CA ILE A 443 -30.07 141.58 -166.75
C ILE A 443 -30.30 142.96 -167.38
N LYS A 444 -30.65 143.98 -166.59
CA LYS A 444 -30.75 145.36 -167.07
C LYS A 444 -29.38 145.92 -167.47
N ASN A 445 -28.37 145.73 -166.61
CA ASN A 445 -26.97 146.08 -166.88
C ASN A 445 -26.42 145.34 -168.10
N ASP A 446 -26.77 144.08 -168.34
CA ASP A 446 -26.28 143.28 -169.46
C ASP A 446 -27.02 143.61 -170.76
N LYS A 447 -28.27 144.11 -170.68
CA LYS A 447 -28.93 144.72 -171.84
C LYS A 447 -28.31 146.07 -172.19
N GLU A 448 -28.11 146.94 -171.20
CA GLU A 448 -27.41 148.22 -171.36
C GLU A 448 -25.94 148.03 -171.81
N LYS A 449 -25.25 147.02 -171.28
CA LYS A 449 -23.93 146.59 -171.75
C LYS A 449 -23.99 145.95 -173.12
N SER A 450 -25.04 145.23 -173.53
CA SER A 450 -25.12 144.66 -174.89
C SER A 450 -25.24 145.77 -175.93
N GLU A 451 -26.11 146.76 -175.68
CA GLU A 451 -26.19 147.99 -176.49
C GLU A 451 -24.89 148.80 -176.44
N LYS A 452 -24.18 148.82 -175.30
CA LYS A 452 -22.87 149.44 -175.17
C LYS A 452 -21.73 148.60 -175.73
N ILE A 453 -21.85 147.28 -175.84
CA ILE A 453 -20.87 146.34 -176.40
C ILE A 453 -20.93 146.38 -177.91
N HIS A 454 -22.11 146.57 -178.53
CA HIS A 454 -22.14 146.90 -179.95
C HIS A 454 -21.34 148.20 -180.22
N LYS A 455 -21.65 149.28 -179.50
CA LYS A 455 -20.89 150.56 -179.61
C LYS A 455 -19.41 150.40 -179.27
N MET A 456 -19.07 149.62 -178.25
CA MET A 456 -17.68 149.36 -177.85
C MET A 456 -16.98 148.32 -178.72
N GLN A 457 -17.67 147.54 -179.56
CA GLN A 457 -17.05 146.70 -180.59
C GLN A 457 -16.73 147.55 -181.82
N ASP A 458 -17.60 148.49 -182.17
CA ASP A 458 -17.29 149.54 -183.14
C ASP A 458 -16.07 150.36 -182.68
N GLU A 459 -15.97 150.71 -181.39
CA GLU A 459 -14.81 151.41 -180.81
C GLU A 459 -13.58 150.51 -180.57
N LEU A 460 -13.72 149.23 -180.21
CA LEU A 460 -12.57 148.33 -179.99
C LEU A 460 -11.89 147.89 -181.29
N CYS A 461 -12.61 147.91 -182.42
CA CYS A 461 -11.99 147.89 -183.75
C CYS A 461 -11.03 149.09 -183.97
N LEU A 462 -11.21 150.20 -183.24
CA LEU A 462 -10.36 151.41 -183.31
C LEU A 462 -9.35 151.53 -182.14
N LEU A 463 -9.46 150.68 -181.11
CA LEU A 463 -8.68 150.78 -179.86
C LEU A 463 -7.77 149.55 -179.58
N THR A 464 -8.12 148.37 -180.09
CA THR A 464 -7.21 147.20 -180.03
C THR A 464 -5.95 147.43 -180.86
N GLU A 465 -6.01 148.34 -181.84
CA GLU A 465 -4.87 148.85 -182.62
C GLU A 465 -3.92 149.75 -181.79
N LYS A 466 -4.27 150.11 -180.54
CA LYS A 466 -3.52 151.05 -179.69
C LYS A 466 -3.08 150.52 -178.31
N ILE A 467 -3.59 149.38 -177.84
CA ILE A 467 -3.25 148.80 -176.52
C ILE A 467 -3.04 147.28 -176.70
N GLY A 468 -1.85 146.69 -176.51
CA GLY A 468 -0.54 147.27 -176.21
C GLY A 468 -0.11 147.26 -174.72
N ILE A 469 0.91 146.45 -174.39
CA ILE A 469 2.15 146.85 -173.65
C ILE A 469 2.05 147.16 -172.09
N LEU A 470 2.78 146.38 -171.21
CA LEU A 470 3.02 146.46 -169.71
C LEU A 470 2.01 145.70 -168.75
N SER A 471 2.20 145.33 -167.45
CA SER A 471 3.30 145.24 -166.41
C SER A 471 2.92 144.32 -165.17
N SER A 472 3.75 144.12 -164.10
CA SER A 472 3.55 143.07 -163.02
C SER A 472 4.18 143.27 -161.56
N GLY A 473 3.86 142.42 -160.52
CA GLY A 473 4.10 142.63 -159.02
C GLY A 473 4.39 141.43 -158.00
N LYS A 474 4.31 141.61 -156.63
CA LYS A 474 4.90 140.77 -155.48
C LYS A 474 4.36 141.15 -154.04
N GLY A 475 4.45 140.50 -152.81
CA GLY A 475 4.77 139.15 -152.19
C GLY A 475 5.49 139.13 -150.75
N ASN A 476 5.03 138.45 -149.63
CA ASN A 476 5.75 138.30 -148.29
C ASN A 476 5.24 137.27 -147.16
N ASN A 477 5.85 137.15 -145.92
CA ASN A 477 5.78 136.04 -144.86
C ASN A 477 5.68 136.40 -143.30
N ARG A 478 5.15 135.50 -142.39
CA ARG A 478 5.44 135.34 -140.88
C ARG A 478 4.62 134.21 -140.13
N SER A 479 5.19 133.25 -139.34
CA SER A 479 4.34 132.30 -138.51
C SER A 479 4.92 131.28 -137.44
N VAL A 480 6.23 131.06 -137.20
CA VAL A 480 6.72 129.75 -136.64
C VAL A 480 6.86 129.58 -135.10
N GLU A 481 6.74 130.63 -134.29
CA GLU A 481 7.44 130.70 -132.98
C GLU A 481 6.68 130.17 -131.73
N GLU A 482 5.36 129.91 -131.78
CA GLU A 482 4.54 129.70 -130.57
C GLU A 482 4.57 128.27 -129.97
N LEU A 483 4.86 127.24 -130.77
CA LEU A 483 4.64 125.84 -130.38
C LEU A 483 5.50 125.36 -129.19
N ALA A 484 6.74 125.84 -129.06
CA ALA A 484 7.72 125.31 -128.11
C ALA A 484 7.42 125.60 -126.63
N LYS A 485 6.40 126.41 -126.32
CA LYS A 485 6.11 126.86 -124.95
C LYS A 485 5.26 125.88 -124.14
N ILE A 486 4.42 125.08 -124.79
CA ILE A 486 3.34 124.32 -124.15
C ILE A 486 3.82 123.03 -123.47
N GLU A 487 4.81 122.33 -124.03
CA GLU A 487 5.22 121.00 -123.53
C GLU A 487 5.82 121.03 -122.12
N LYS A 488 6.38 122.17 -121.68
CA LYS A 488 7.09 122.26 -120.39
C LYS A 488 6.17 122.22 -119.17
N GLU A 489 4.97 122.79 -119.24
CA GLU A 489 4.07 122.90 -118.07
C GLU A 489 3.52 121.55 -117.59
N LYS A 490 3.50 120.52 -118.46
CA LYS A 490 2.96 119.20 -118.11
C LYS A 490 3.74 118.50 -117.00
N ALA A 491 5.08 118.57 -117.04
CA ALA A 491 5.94 117.79 -116.14
C ALA A 491 5.82 118.23 -114.67
N ASP A 492 5.71 119.53 -114.42
CA ASP A 492 5.68 120.13 -113.07
C ASP A 492 4.38 119.83 -112.28
N LEU A 493 3.40 119.15 -112.88
CA LEU A 493 2.13 118.79 -112.23
C LEU A 493 2.12 117.35 -111.70
N GLU A 494 2.77 116.39 -112.38
CA GLU A 494 2.75 114.98 -111.98
C GLU A 494 3.51 114.76 -110.65
N ASP A 495 4.64 115.45 -110.46
CA ASP A 495 5.47 115.33 -109.25
C ASP A 495 4.82 115.95 -108.00
N LYS A 496 3.88 116.90 -108.17
CA LYS A 496 3.12 117.51 -107.06
C LYS A 496 2.08 116.55 -106.46
N ILE A 497 1.50 115.67 -107.27
CA ILE A 497 0.49 114.69 -106.81
C ILE A 497 1.15 113.61 -105.94
N LYS A 498 2.31 113.11 -106.38
CA LYS A 498 3.03 111.99 -105.74
C LYS A 498 3.53 112.32 -104.33
N ASN A 499 3.84 113.59 -104.07
CA ASN A 499 4.34 114.09 -102.80
C ASN A 499 3.25 114.70 -101.90
N SER A 500 1.96 114.55 -102.23
CA SER A 500 0.88 115.16 -101.44
C SER A 500 0.72 114.56 -100.04
N GLU A 501 0.41 115.41 -99.06
CA GLU A 501 0.24 115.00 -97.66
C GLU A 501 -0.93 114.02 -97.47
N ALA A 502 -2.02 114.18 -98.24
CA ALA A 502 -3.16 113.27 -98.25
C ALA A 502 -2.76 111.83 -98.66
N THR A 503 -1.83 111.68 -99.62
CA THR A 503 -1.28 110.38 -100.03
C THR A 503 -0.52 109.74 -98.87
N GLN A 504 0.27 110.51 -98.10
CA GLN A 504 0.99 109.99 -96.94
C GLN A 504 0.06 109.62 -95.76
N GLU A 505 -0.99 110.40 -95.52
CA GLU A 505 -1.92 110.13 -94.41
C GLU A 505 -2.68 108.82 -94.62
N MET A 506 -3.06 108.51 -95.87
CA MET A 506 -3.68 107.23 -96.25
C MET A 506 -2.77 106.03 -95.93
N ILE A 507 -1.48 106.13 -96.24
CA ILE A 507 -0.48 105.08 -95.97
C ILE A 507 -0.37 104.83 -94.44
N ARG A 508 -0.31 105.90 -93.63
CA ARG A 508 -0.26 105.80 -92.15
C ARG A 508 -1.53 105.15 -91.56
N LYS A 509 -2.71 105.40 -92.16
CA LYS A 509 -3.98 104.77 -91.74
C LYS A 509 -3.98 103.27 -92.00
N ASN A 510 -3.49 102.82 -93.16
CA ASN A 510 -3.37 101.40 -93.48
C ASN A 510 -2.39 100.66 -92.56
N GLN A 511 -1.25 101.26 -92.19
CA GLN A 511 -0.32 100.66 -91.23
C GLN A 511 -0.97 100.41 -89.85
N ARG A 512 -1.69 101.40 -89.29
CA ARG A 512 -2.43 101.23 -88.02
C ARG A 512 -3.49 100.13 -88.08
N LEU A 513 -4.08 99.89 -89.26
CA LEU A 513 -5.09 98.86 -89.44
C LEU A 513 -4.49 97.46 -89.39
N ASN A 514 -3.30 97.27 -89.98
CA ASN A 514 -2.51 96.04 -89.85
C ASN A 514 -2.07 95.78 -88.39
N ASP A 515 -1.60 96.81 -87.66
CA ASP A 515 -1.21 96.69 -86.25
C ASP A 515 -2.35 96.17 -85.35
N MET A 516 -3.60 96.54 -85.65
CA MET A 516 -4.78 96.07 -84.92
C MET A 516 -5.12 94.61 -85.26
N ILE A 517 -5.00 94.21 -86.53
CA ILE A 517 -5.22 92.82 -86.97
C ILE A 517 -4.19 91.89 -86.31
N GLU A 518 -2.91 92.27 -86.27
CA GLU A 518 -1.87 91.45 -85.63
C GLU A 518 -2.10 91.28 -84.12
N LYS A 519 -2.56 92.35 -83.42
CA LYS A 519 -2.94 92.28 -82.00
C LYS A 519 -4.14 91.36 -81.76
N SER A 520 -5.17 91.44 -82.61
CA SER A 520 -6.35 90.56 -82.52
C SER A 520 -5.95 89.08 -82.65
N ASN A 521 -5.12 88.75 -83.64
CA ASN A 521 -4.65 87.38 -83.87
C ASN A 521 -3.82 86.83 -82.70
N LYS A 522 -2.98 87.66 -82.05
CA LYS A 522 -2.22 87.24 -80.86
C LYS A 522 -3.14 86.94 -79.67
N LEU A 523 -4.18 87.75 -79.45
CA LEU A 523 -5.14 87.54 -78.36
C LEU A 523 -5.95 86.25 -78.57
N TYR A 524 -6.33 85.95 -79.82
CA TYR A 524 -7.04 84.72 -80.18
C TYR A 524 -6.23 83.45 -79.88
N ILE A 525 -4.91 83.47 -80.15
CA ILE A 525 -4.01 82.35 -79.85
C ILE A 525 -3.94 82.09 -78.33
N GLN A 526 -3.77 83.15 -77.53
CA GLN A 526 -3.72 83.05 -76.06
C GLN A 526 -5.01 82.45 -75.48
N LEU A 527 -6.18 82.94 -75.93
CA LEU A 527 -7.49 82.41 -75.52
C LEU A 527 -7.69 80.93 -75.89
N LYS A 528 -7.10 80.47 -76.99
CA LYS A 528 -7.14 79.06 -77.40
C LYS A 528 -6.26 78.20 -76.48
N GLU A 529 -5.04 78.64 -76.20
CA GLU A 529 -4.09 77.92 -75.32
C GLU A 529 -4.63 77.78 -73.88
N GLU A 530 -5.25 78.84 -73.34
CA GLU A 530 -5.85 78.80 -72.00
C GLU A 530 -7.03 77.81 -71.92
N ASN A 531 -7.90 77.76 -72.94
CA ASN A 531 -8.97 76.77 -73.03
C ASN A 531 -8.46 75.33 -73.11
N GLU A 532 -7.33 75.10 -73.79
CA GLU A 532 -6.71 73.78 -73.92
C GLU A 532 -6.08 73.34 -72.58
N GLN A 533 -5.42 74.23 -71.86
CA GLN A 533 -4.90 73.99 -70.51
C GLN A 533 -6.03 73.69 -69.49
N LEU A 534 -7.14 74.43 -69.53
CA LEU A 534 -8.30 74.17 -68.67
C LEU A 534 -8.95 72.80 -68.94
N ARG A 535 -8.99 72.37 -70.21
CA ARG A 535 -9.44 71.01 -70.59
C ARG A 535 -8.52 69.93 -70.02
N GLU A 536 -7.19 70.11 -70.10
CA GLU A 536 -6.26 69.18 -69.46
C GLU A 536 -6.44 69.09 -67.94
N GLN A 537 -6.65 70.22 -67.26
CA GLN A 537 -6.84 70.25 -65.81
C GLN A 537 -8.11 69.50 -65.40
N LEU A 538 -9.23 69.71 -66.10
CA LEU A 538 -10.45 68.93 -65.91
C LEU A 538 -10.23 67.42 -66.11
N GLN A 539 -9.51 67.04 -67.18
CA GLN A 539 -9.22 65.63 -67.46
C GLN A 539 -8.30 64.97 -66.41
N LYS A 540 -7.39 65.75 -65.81
CA LYS A 540 -6.50 65.31 -64.70
C LYS A 540 -7.27 65.15 -63.38
N ILE A 541 -8.30 65.94 -63.14
CA ILE A 541 -9.18 65.83 -61.94
C ILE A 541 -10.13 64.61 -62.03
N GLN A 542 -10.51 64.18 -63.24
CA GLN A 542 -11.57 63.18 -63.45
C GLN A 542 -11.17 61.70 -63.18
N LYS A 543 -10.02 61.44 -62.53
CA LYS A 543 -9.54 60.11 -62.11
C LYS A 543 -8.83 60.29 -60.76
N PRO A 544 -9.09 59.47 -59.69
CA PRO A 544 -9.02 58.01 -59.76
C PRO A 544 -9.88 57.18 -58.74
N LYS A 545 -9.64 55.85 -58.70
CA LYS A 545 -9.86 54.84 -57.63
C LYS A 545 -11.24 54.22 -57.40
N LEU A 546 -11.30 52.89 -57.62
CA LEU A 546 -11.65 51.79 -56.68
C LEU A 546 -11.15 50.48 -57.35
N SER A 547 -10.78 49.39 -56.68
CA SER A 547 -10.98 48.95 -55.29
C SER A 547 -9.71 48.33 -54.66
N LEU A 548 -9.69 48.17 -53.33
CA LEU A 548 -8.59 47.53 -52.58
C LEU A 548 -9.15 46.68 -51.41
N ASN A 549 -9.50 45.42 -51.68
CA ASN A 549 -10.11 44.54 -50.68
C ASN A 549 -9.06 43.75 -49.87
N LYS A 550 -8.72 44.24 -48.66
CA LYS A 550 -8.00 43.44 -47.63
C LYS A 550 -8.03 44.07 -46.23
N CYS A 551 -9.14 43.96 -45.49
CA CYS A 551 -9.18 44.15 -44.01
C CYS A 551 -10.52 43.78 -43.34
N GLN A 552 -11.10 42.60 -43.61
CA GLN A 552 -12.32 42.18 -42.90
C GLN A 552 -12.44 40.65 -42.75
N LEU A 553 -11.80 40.10 -41.72
CA LEU A 553 -11.94 38.69 -41.34
C LEU A 553 -11.51 38.45 -39.87
N LEU A 554 -12.12 39.17 -38.92
CA LEU A 554 -11.77 39.05 -37.49
C LEU A 554 -12.89 39.46 -36.52
N PHE A 555 -14.15 39.07 -36.76
CA PHE A 555 -15.19 39.10 -35.72
C PHE A 555 -16.42 38.20 -36.02
N GLU A 556 -16.22 36.88 -36.21
CA GLU A 556 -17.35 35.95 -36.36
C GLU A 556 -17.04 34.57 -35.78
N PHE A 557 -16.99 34.49 -34.44
CA PHE A 557 -16.76 33.23 -33.71
C PHE A 557 -17.51 33.20 -32.36
N LEU A 558 -18.81 33.52 -32.38
CA LEU A 558 -19.71 33.38 -31.22
C LEU A 558 -21.20 33.45 -31.65
N ASN A 559 -21.78 32.32 -32.09
CA ASN A 559 -23.18 31.94 -31.83
C ASN A 559 -23.54 30.62 -32.53
N GLU A 560 -23.57 29.52 -31.77
CA GLU A 560 -24.43 28.39 -32.09
C GLU A 560 -25.85 28.62 -31.55
N ASN A 561 -26.83 27.90 -32.11
CA ASN A 561 -28.25 27.82 -31.71
C ASN A 561 -29.17 28.97 -32.17
N GLN A 562 -29.93 28.73 -33.25
CA GLN A 562 -31.28 28.17 -33.07
C GLN A 562 -31.88 27.57 -34.35
N LYS A 563 -32.72 26.55 -34.14
CA LYS A 563 -33.47 25.79 -35.15
C LYS A 563 -34.55 26.67 -35.82
N GLN A 564 -34.87 26.45 -37.10
CA GLN A 564 -36.04 25.63 -37.49
C GLN A 564 -36.31 25.58 -39.01
N ASN A 565 -36.67 24.36 -39.46
CA ASN A 565 -37.72 24.01 -40.43
C ASN A 565 -37.61 24.30 -41.96
N GLU A 566 -38.21 23.34 -42.69
CA GLU A 566 -39.01 23.51 -43.93
C GLU A 566 -38.30 23.81 -45.28
N THR A 567 -38.50 23.05 -46.37
CA THR A 567 -39.25 21.78 -46.55
C THR A 567 -38.84 21.04 -47.85
N SER A 568 -39.40 19.82 -48.02
CA SER A 568 -39.74 19.15 -49.30
C SER A 568 -38.74 18.16 -49.93
N ASN A 569 -39.07 16.88 -49.71
CA ASN A 569 -39.31 15.86 -50.74
C ASN A 569 -38.14 15.26 -51.55
N ASN A 570 -38.19 13.97 -51.92
CA ASN A 570 -38.82 12.78 -51.31
C ASN A 570 -38.21 11.53 -51.97
N SER A 571 -38.35 10.35 -51.33
CA SER A 571 -38.23 9.01 -51.94
C SER A 571 -36.85 8.58 -52.50
N GLN A 572 -36.44 7.30 -52.44
CA GLN A 572 -36.81 6.21 -51.52
C GLN A 572 -35.80 5.05 -51.64
N ASN A 573 -35.97 4.02 -50.79
CA ASN A 573 -35.28 2.73 -50.76
C ASN A 573 -33.84 2.80 -50.19
N GLU A 574 -33.42 1.98 -49.22
CA GLU A 574 -33.53 0.52 -49.05
C GLU A 574 -32.67 -0.26 -50.06
N SER A 575 -31.83 -1.23 -49.64
CA SER A 575 -31.49 -1.69 -48.28
C SER A 575 -30.13 -2.42 -48.26
N GLN A 576 -29.68 -2.84 -47.07
CA GLN A 576 -28.74 -3.94 -46.75
C GLN A 576 -27.56 -4.25 -47.69
N ILE A 577 -26.36 -4.38 -47.10
CA ILE A 577 -25.57 -5.63 -47.15
C ILE A 577 -24.60 -5.67 -45.97
N ASP A 578 -24.28 -6.86 -45.48
CA ASP A 578 -23.55 -7.09 -44.24
C ASP A 578 -22.19 -7.78 -44.45
N SER A 579 -21.21 -7.36 -43.66
CA SER A 579 -19.99 -8.09 -43.28
C SER A 579 -18.86 -8.38 -44.30
N HIS A 580 -17.68 -8.60 -43.71
CA HIS A 580 -16.60 -9.49 -44.17
C HIS A 580 -15.74 -9.14 -45.42
N THR A 581 -14.57 -8.52 -45.18
CA THR A 581 -13.30 -9.22 -45.51
C THR A 581 -12.05 -8.73 -44.74
N GLN A 582 -11.39 -9.70 -44.09
CA GLN A 582 -9.96 -9.89 -43.80
C GLN A 582 -8.91 -8.74 -43.77
N LYS A 583 -8.12 -8.77 -42.67
CA LYS A 583 -6.65 -8.70 -42.59
C LYS A 583 -5.84 -8.07 -43.76
N VAL A 584 -5.13 -6.97 -43.48
CA VAL A 584 -3.69 -6.69 -43.76
C VAL A 584 -3.46 -5.19 -43.42
N SER A 585 -2.63 -4.79 -42.44
CA SER A 585 -1.17 -4.68 -42.59
C SER A 585 -0.44 -4.52 -41.24
N LYS A 586 0.61 -5.32 -40.99
CA LYS A 586 1.66 -5.00 -39.99
C LYS A 586 2.85 -4.34 -40.69
N ARG A 587 2.99 -3.00 -40.71
CA ARG A 587 4.31 -2.35 -40.97
C ARG A 587 4.54 -0.86 -40.64
N GLU A 588 3.57 -0.07 -40.18
CA GLU A 588 3.79 1.39 -39.98
C GLU A 588 4.07 1.86 -38.52
N SER A 589 3.97 0.97 -37.53
CA SER A 589 3.90 1.34 -36.10
C SER A 589 5.23 1.73 -35.41
N LYS A 590 6.26 2.14 -36.16
CA LYS A 590 7.52 2.67 -35.60
C LYS A 590 7.56 4.20 -35.55
N LYS A 591 7.27 4.92 -36.64
CA LYS A 591 7.46 6.39 -36.70
C LYS A 591 6.53 7.15 -35.73
N SER A 592 5.25 6.80 -35.71
CA SER A 592 4.27 7.43 -34.80
C SER A 592 4.42 7.05 -33.31
N LYS A 593 5.25 6.06 -32.97
CA LYS A 593 5.67 5.82 -31.57
C LYS A 593 6.74 6.80 -31.11
N GLU A 594 7.56 7.30 -32.03
CA GLU A 594 8.64 8.24 -31.74
C GLU A 594 8.07 9.66 -31.53
N GLU A 595 7.16 10.09 -32.40
CA GLU A 595 6.40 11.35 -32.25
C GLU A 595 5.58 11.37 -30.95
N LYS A 596 4.88 10.27 -30.62
CA LYS A 596 4.15 10.15 -29.34
C LYS A 596 5.08 10.24 -28.13
N LYS A 597 6.26 9.63 -28.18
CA LYS A 597 7.29 9.80 -27.13
C LYS A 597 7.80 11.23 -27.03
N MET A 598 8.02 11.93 -28.15
CA MET A 598 8.44 13.33 -28.13
C MET A 598 7.36 14.24 -27.54
N ALA A 599 6.10 14.07 -27.95
CA ALA A 599 4.96 14.82 -27.40
C ALA A 599 4.76 14.55 -25.90
N GLN A 600 4.85 13.29 -25.46
CA GLN A 600 4.77 12.89 -24.06
C GLN A 600 5.94 13.45 -23.23
N ASN A 601 7.16 13.50 -23.78
CA ASN A 601 8.32 14.10 -23.12
C ASN A 601 8.20 15.64 -23.03
N ALA A 602 7.75 16.30 -24.09
CA ALA A 602 7.50 17.74 -24.10
C ALA A 602 6.39 18.14 -23.09
N TYR A 603 5.32 17.37 -23.00
CA TYR A 603 4.25 17.58 -22.01
C TYR A 603 4.75 17.29 -20.59
N LEU A 604 5.49 16.20 -20.36
CA LEU A 604 6.12 15.89 -19.06
C LEU A 604 7.07 17.01 -18.61
N ARG A 605 7.90 17.57 -19.50
CA ARG A 605 8.74 18.74 -19.21
C ARG A 605 7.91 19.94 -18.77
N ARG A 606 6.79 20.22 -19.45
CA ARG A 606 5.87 21.31 -19.09
C ARG A 606 5.22 21.10 -17.72
N VAL A 607 4.74 19.88 -17.43
CA VAL A 607 4.13 19.54 -16.14
C VAL A 607 5.15 19.57 -15.00
N LEU A 608 6.38 19.11 -15.23
CA LEU A 608 7.48 19.20 -14.25
C LEU A 608 7.91 20.65 -13.97
N LEU A 609 8.07 21.48 -15.02
CA LEU A 609 8.34 22.91 -14.86
C LEU A 609 7.22 23.58 -14.04
N GLN A 610 5.97 23.31 -14.40
CA GLN A 610 4.82 23.83 -13.67
C GLN A 610 4.85 23.39 -12.20
N PHE A 611 5.07 22.11 -11.90
CA PHE A 611 5.18 21.59 -10.54
C PHE A 611 6.24 22.29 -9.68
N PHE A 612 7.35 22.75 -10.24
CA PHE A 612 8.34 23.54 -9.50
C PHE A 612 7.95 25.02 -9.32
N THR A 613 7.20 25.62 -10.25
CA THR A 613 6.75 27.02 -10.17
C THR A 613 5.44 27.22 -9.39
N GLU A 614 4.60 26.19 -9.32
CA GLU A 614 3.25 26.24 -8.72
C GLU A 614 3.32 26.24 -7.17
N GLU A 615 2.30 26.78 -6.49
CA GLU A 615 2.18 26.73 -5.03
C GLU A 615 2.07 25.30 -4.48
N GLU A 616 2.59 25.06 -3.28
CA GLU A 616 2.65 23.73 -2.65
C GLU A 616 1.29 23.02 -2.54
N LYS A 617 0.21 23.77 -2.31
CA LYS A 617 -1.18 23.26 -2.28
C LYS A 617 -1.57 22.61 -3.61
N ASN A 618 -1.14 23.19 -4.73
CA ASN A 618 -1.45 22.74 -6.08
C ASN A 618 -0.48 21.63 -6.54
N ARG A 619 0.79 21.63 -6.08
CA ARG A 619 1.78 20.58 -6.40
C ARG A 619 1.24 19.17 -6.17
N LYS A 620 0.47 18.98 -5.09
CA LYS A 620 -0.16 17.70 -4.73
C LYS A 620 -1.04 17.10 -5.83
N SER A 621 -1.79 17.92 -6.59
CA SER A 621 -2.67 17.42 -7.65
C SER A 621 -1.92 17.06 -8.95
N MET A 622 -0.70 17.58 -9.13
CA MET A 622 0.13 17.28 -10.30
C MET A 622 0.91 15.97 -10.18
N ILE A 623 1.15 15.46 -8.97
CA ILE A 623 1.92 14.21 -8.74
C ILE A 623 1.31 13.00 -9.48
N PRO A 624 0.00 12.72 -9.41
CA PRO A 624 -0.62 11.69 -10.23
C PRO A 624 -0.41 11.89 -11.74
N ILE A 625 -0.45 13.14 -12.22
CA ILE A 625 -0.27 13.47 -13.64
C ILE A 625 1.17 13.16 -14.07
N ILE A 626 2.16 13.60 -13.30
CA ILE A 626 3.58 13.32 -13.55
C ILE A 626 3.84 11.82 -13.61
N LEU A 627 3.42 11.07 -12.59
CA LEU A 627 3.66 9.63 -12.50
C LEU A 627 2.96 8.84 -13.61
N LYS A 628 1.73 9.22 -13.98
CA LYS A 628 1.00 8.61 -15.09
C LYS A 628 1.66 8.89 -16.44
N LEU A 629 2.35 10.03 -16.60
CA LEU A 629 3.17 10.32 -17.78
C LEU A 629 4.48 9.52 -17.85
N VAL A 630 5.03 9.05 -16.73
CA VAL A 630 6.17 8.10 -16.71
C VAL A 630 5.73 6.63 -16.82
N SER A 631 4.43 6.38 -16.99
CA SER A 631 3.81 5.03 -17.05
C SER A 631 3.86 4.24 -15.73
N CYS A 632 3.83 4.90 -14.58
CA CYS A 632 3.57 4.22 -13.30
C CYS A 632 2.15 3.66 -13.25
N ASN A 633 1.94 2.55 -12.53
CA ASN A 633 0.58 2.03 -12.30
C ASN A 633 -0.14 2.82 -11.19
N ASP A 634 -1.47 2.71 -11.12
CA ASP A 634 -2.27 3.52 -10.18
C ASP A 634 -1.99 3.15 -8.70
N GLU A 635 -1.45 1.95 -8.42
CA GLU A 635 -0.97 1.55 -7.08
C GLU A 635 0.31 2.28 -6.67
N GLN A 636 1.31 2.34 -7.55
CA GLN A 636 2.54 3.13 -7.37
C GLN A 636 2.19 4.62 -7.17
N ILE A 637 1.22 5.13 -7.94
CA ILE A 637 0.71 6.49 -7.78
C ILE A 637 0.11 6.69 -6.38
N ALA A 638 -0.74 5.78 -5.92
CA ALA A 638 -1.34 5.85 -4.59
C ALA A 638 -0.30 5.77 -3.45
N VAL A 639 0.74 4.94 -3.60
CA VAL A 639 1.86 4.85 -2.63
C VAL A 639 2.66 6.15 -2.59
N VAL A 640 3.05 6.72 -3.74
CA VAL A 640 3.84 7.96 -3.79
C VAL A 640 3.02 9.16 -3.31
N VAL A 641 1.72 9.26 -3.62
CA VAL A 641 0.85 10.33 -3.10
C VAL A 641 0.75 10.25 -1.57
N ARG A 642 0.49 9.05 -1.01
CA ARG A 642 0.48 8.86 0.46
C ARG A 642 1.82 9.18 1.11
N GLN A 643 2.93 8.87 0.45
CA GLN A 643 4.26 9.20 0.96
C GLN A 643 4.52 10.71 0.91
N TRP A 644 4.07 11.41 -0.14
CA TRP A 644 4.15 12.87 -0.25
C TRP A 644 3.32 13.58 0.82
N GLU A 645 2.10 13.10 1.09
CA GLU A 645 1.25 13.61 2.19
C GLU A 645 1.92 13.50 3.56
N ARG A 646 2.65 12.40 3.79
CA ARG A 646 3.43 12.16 5.01
C ARG A 646 4.70 13.02 5.07
N SER A 647 5.44 13.15 3.96
CA SER A 647 6.67 13.96 3.95
C SER A 647 6.42 15.46 3.98
N GLY A 648 5.28 15.95 3.47
CA GLY A 648 4.88 17.36 3.59
C GLY A 648 4.75 17.82 5.06
N HIS A 649 4.39 16.92 5.97
CA HIS A 649 4.36 17.19 7.41
C HIS A 649 5.74 17.15 8.09
N LEU A 650 6.79 16.67 7.40
CA LEU A 650 8.16 16.56 7.93
C LEU A 650 9.10 17.63 7.38
N ILE A 651 8.85 18.15 6.17
CA ILE A 651 9.75 19.07 5.48
C ILE A 651 9.57 20.53 5.93
N SER A 652 8.38 20.93 6.41
CA SER A 652 8.12 22.29 6.90
C SER A 652 8.92 22.69 8.16
N GLY A 653 9.61 21.74 8.79
CA GLY A 653 10.54 21.99 9.90
C GLY A 653 12.04 21.98 9.53
N PHE A 654 12.40 21.73 8.27
CA PHE A 654 13.82 21.53 7.88
C PHE A 654 14.44 22.67 7.07
N PHE A 655 13.62 23.51 6.41
CA PHE A 655 14.08 24.75 5.77
C PHE A 655 13.41 25.97 6.44
N GLY A 656 13.86 26.28 7.65
CA GLY A 656 13.57 27.57 8.29
C GLY A 656 14.40 28.67 7.66
N PHE A 657 13.73 29.64 7.03
CA PHE A 657 14.22 30.95 6.61
C PHE A 657 13.28 32.02 7.19
#